data_AF-A0A1Q7AGF2-F1
#
_entry.id   AF-A0A1Q7AGF2-F1
#
_cell.length_a   1.000
_cell.length_b   1.000
_cell.length_c   1.000
_cell.angle_alpha   90.00
_cell.angle_beta   90.00
_cell.angle_gamma   90.00
#
_symmetry.space_group_name_H-M   'P 1'
#
loop_
_entity.id
_entity.type
_entity.pdbx_description
1 polymer ?
#
loop_
_entity_poly.entity_id
_entity_poly.type
_entity_poly.pdbx_seq_one_letter_code
_entity_poly.pdbx_strand_id
1 'polypeptide(L)'
;MTFRGIVTAVLGATAWSCAASTALAAPAIRGVAIEQSLEAEPIPAPPADVPLVARLAIDRHVFDGSSASTAWDRLQERLKIYQSSHVAVLLALGTFPSADADVEAWRQFLQMVAERCSGAVAAYQIGAVAAGDEHDVNRYVYLLKLAAVQLRAVESTAVVVQGPIPSGSVEWEARVFAAGAGPYIDAVAIDGLPSSAGPMTTVIEKEKPSGLAIIGPVHLPADPPQAAAQFVETRTRALGTFVHVVAYDGEPAAIAAALSAARRIADLIAADLVTLDERAAVVRFTRAERDVTASVAHTLLYSLTGFDTFLVYGPAAGATIDLEISVANATNPMVRDLLAGTTQKPLRTQTDGAGKRLRFTLPLADHPLVLDFNFGIGDTYILTSEARKESLPRVEEIIFRYRQAQAAQDAALENYTAHVRIEQHFHPSPADPSYNIVTENRLFADRVGVEWEELSFELNGAKWTANRPAFPLVQPEKVLSLPLDLRLNEDYTYRLDGVEPVSGRPAFVIRFDPVNARRALYRGTVWIDRRSFVRLKVQAVETKLAGPVVSNDETQIYAEAGGLPGRPAWLMNHLVSKQVFLIAGRSVLVERELHFTDVSLNVPDFNAVRMSARASNRIMYRDTDQGVRYLVKKGETRVVSNQMTTSARAFALGADVDPSFDYPLPIGGLDILDFNFLNRDMQLALLYGGVIALGNLQHPNLWGGKFDASIDFFGLAVKSNDDVFDALGRRSGERVNRIPVATGVNIGYQVTPFHKLTGHYELHYDAYFRDATTAADFAIPSDTATNGEGAGYEFRRRGYSATANVAAYQRTKWTSWGTGADFDADARTYTKYDIGLSKDFVFKTFHTIHLNATYFGGRRLDRFSMYQFGLFDATRMHGVPSAVRFAELAMLRGSYSFNLFEQYRFDLFLDQASGRDPRIDDGWHEVTGTGVRLNLRAPRNTILQLDFGKSFLPDTYRRAGSTVLQILLLKPL
;
A
#
# COMPACT_ATOMS: atom_id res chain seq x y z
N MET A 1 -47.46 13.37 6.81
CA MET A 1 -47.17 13.80 8.20
C MET A 1 -45.66 13.99 8.30
N THR A 2 -45.00 15.05 7.84
CA THR A 2 -45.04 16.53 8.09
C THR A 2 -44.60 16.99 9.50
N PHE A 3 -43.74 18.04 9.50
CA PHE A 3 -43.25 18.96 10.55
C PHE A 3 -41.96 18.54 11.34
N ARG A 4 -40.75 19.14 11.19
CA ARG A 4 -40.27 20.56 11.34
C ARG A 4 -40.91 21.22 12.58
N GLY A 5 -40.25 21.62 13.68
CA GLY A 5 -38.95 22.25 13.94
C GLY A 5 -39.18 23.36 15.00
N ILE A 6 -38.12 24.11 15.36
CA ILE A 6 -38.05 25.33 16.21
C ILE A 6 -37.91 25.03 17.72
N VAL A 7 -36.85 25.43 18.44
CA VAL A 7 -36.38 26.82 18.65
C VAL A 7 -34.85 27.00 18.56
N THR A 8 -34.46 27.99 17.75
CA THR A 8 -33.19 28.75 17.71
C THR A 8 -33.39 30.06 18.50
N ALA A 9 -32.50 30.50 19.41
CA ALA A 9 -31.52 31.61 19.26
C ALA A 9 -31.40 32.28 20.65
N VAL A 10 -30.23 32.69 21.17
CA VAL A 10 -29.59 34.03 21.03
C VAL A 10 -28.13 33.84 21.50
N LEU A 11 -27.12 33.87 20.61
CA LEU A 11 -26.26 35.01 20.27
C LEU A 11 -25.60 35.73 21.46
N GLY A 12 -24.35 35.36 21.74
CA GLY A 12 -23.40 36.11 22.56
C GLY A 12 -21.99 35.87 22.02
N ALA A 13 -21.53 36.78 21.16
CA ALA A 13 -20.26 36.73 20.46
C ALA A 13 -19.07 36.73 21.44
N THR A 14 -18.24 35.70 21.38
CA THR A 14 -16.81 35.80 21.67
C THR A 14 -16.07 35.26 20.47
N ALA A 15 -15.36 36.18 19.81
CA ALA A 15 -14.59 35.94 18.61
C ALA A 15 -13.50 34.90 18.88
N TRP A 16 -13.69 33.68 18.36
CA TRP A 16 -12.57 32.85 17.97
C TRP A 16 -12.38 33.10 16.49
N SER A 17 -11.39 33.93 16.19
CA SER A 17 -10.71 33.97 14.91
C SER A 17 -10.19 32.57 14.60
N CYS A 18 -11.07 31.74 14.05
CA CYS A 18 -10.63 30.79 13.05
C CYS A 18 -9.98 31.66 11.99
N ALA A 19 -8.65 31.66 11.96
CA ALA A 19 -7.94 31.98 10.76
C ALA A 19 -8.62 31.10 9.70
N ALA A 20 -9.49 31.72 8.91
CA ALA A 20 -9.67 31.31 7.55
C ALA A 20 -8.27 30.95 7.10
N SER A 21 -8.08 29.72 6.64
CA SER A 21 -6.95 29.46 5.78
C SER A 21 -7.12 30.49 4.68
N THR A 22 -6.48 31.64 4.84
CA THR A 22 -5.90 32.35 3.74
C THR A 22 -5.18 31.22 3.04
N ALA A 23 -5.78 30.74 1.96
CA ALA A 23 -4.98 30.37 0.83
C ALA A 23 -4.06 31.58 0.69
N LEU A 24 -2.88 31.50 1.31
CA LEU A 24 -1.72 32.27 0.95
C LEU A 24 -1.59 31.87 -0.51
N ALA A 25 -2.26 32.65 -1.37
CA ALA A 25 -2.03 32.60 -2.80
C ALA A 25 -0.53 32.81 -2.88
N ALA A 26 0.20 31.74 -3.19
CA ALA A 26 1.62 31.83 -3.44
C ALA A 26 1.82 33.04 -4.36
N PRO A 27 2.76 33.95 -4.08
CA PRO A 27 2.95 35.13 -4.91
C PRO A 27 3.17 34.64 -6.33
N ALA A 28 2.16 34.82 -7.19
CA ALA A 28 2.21 34.33 -8.55
C ALA A 28 3.34 35.09 -9.23
N ILE A 29 4.41 34.38 -9.60
CA ILE A 29 5.50 34.98 -10.37
C ILE A 29 4.89 35.52 -11.65
N ARG A 30 4.97 36.84 -11.80
CA ARG A 30 4.35 37.61 -12.87
C ARG A 30 5.30 38.72 -13.28
N GLY A 31 5.21 39.14 -14.53
CA GLY A 31 5.93 40.30 -15.02
C GLY A 31 7.04 39.98 -16.01
N VAL A 32 8.18 40.64 -15.85
CA VAL A 32 9.31 40.58 -16.79
C VAL A 32 10.41 39.74 -16.18
N ALA A 33 10.81 38.66 -16.85
CA ALA A 33 11.97 37.88 -16.45
C ALA A 33 13.19 38.28 -17.28
N ILE A 34 14.37 38.34 -16.67
CA ILE A 34 15.66 38.59 -17.34
C ILE A 34 16.57 37.38 -17.10
N GLU A 35 17.16 36.86 -18.17
CA GLU A 35 18.14 35.78 -18.09
C GLU A 35 19.43 36.25 -17.43
N GLN A 36 19.92 35.47 -16.46
CA GLN A 36 21.14 35.74 -15.72
C GLN A 36 21.95 34.47 -15.53
N SER A 37 23.26 34.58 -15.69
CA SER A 37 24.21 33.57 -15.19
C SER A 37 24.74 34.00 -13.83
N LEU A 38 25.20 33.03 -13.04
CA LEU A 38 25.79 33.32 -11.72
C LEU A 38 27.06 34.19 -11.82
N GLU A 39 27.74 34.17 -12.96
CA GLU A 39 28.98 34.91 -13.22
C GLU A 39 28.74 36.33 -13.79
N ALA A 40 27.56 36.61 -14.36
CA ALA A 40 27.23 37.94 -14.89
C ALA A 40 26.98 38.95 -13.75
N GLU A 41 27.22 40.24 -13.95
CA GLU A 41 26.88 41.26 -12.93
C GLU A 41 25.37 41.24 -12.58
N PRO A 42 24.98 41.50 -11.32
CA PRO A 42 23.57 41.58 -10.95
C PRO A 42 22.82 42.64 -11.76
N ILE A 43 21.58 42.34 -12.12
CA ILE A 43 20.66 43.30 -12.73
C ILE A 43 20.62 44.55 -11.82
N PRO A 44 20.76 45.77 -12.37
CA PRO A 44 20.68 47.00 -11.60
C PRO A 44 19.40 47.07 -10.75
N ALA A 45 19.44 47.80 -9.63
CA ALA A 45 18.28 47.98 -8.75
C ALA A 45 17.06 48.44 -9.57
N PRO A 46 15.94 47.70 -9.52
CA PRO A 46 14.81 47.96 -10.38
C PRO A 46 14.13 49.29 -9.99
N PRO A 47 13.44 49.96 -10.94
CA PRO A 47 12.42 50.94 -10.59
C PRO A 47 11.31 50.23 -9.78
N ALA A 48 10.80 50.87 -8.72
CA ALA A 48 9.88 50.26 -7.76
C ALA A 48 8.55 49.71 -8.34
N ASP A 49 8.19 50.09 -9.57
CA ASP A 49 6.86 49.89 -10.13
C ASP A 49 6.76 48.71 -11.12
N VAL A 50 7.87 48.08 -11.53
CA VAL A 50 7.88 46.97 -12.51
C VAL A 50 8.09 45.63 -11.80
N PRO A 51 7.18 44.64 -11.91
CA PRO A 51 7.39 43.31 -11.35
C PRO A 51 8.49 42.58 -12.15
N LEU A 52 9.69 42.55 -11.57
CA LEU A 52 10.90 42.01 -12.19
C LEU A 52 11.27 40.65 -11.58
N VAL A 53 11.65 39.72 -12.45
CA VAL A 53 12.12 38.38 -12.11
C VAL A 53 13.53 38.17 -12.67
N ALA A 54 14.47 37.74 -11.85
CA ALA A 54 15.77 37.26 -12.31
C ALA A 54 15.68 35.74 -12.54
N ARG A 55 15.77 35.29 -13.79
CA ARG A 55 15.92 33.85 -14.11
C ARG A 55 17.40 33.50 -14.03
N LEU A 56 17.81 32.91 -12.90
CA LEU A 56 19.19 32.55 -12.64
C LEU A 56 19.42 31.08 -13.01
N ALA A 57 20.17 30.83 -14.09
CA ALA A 57 20.55 29.48 -14.48
C ALA A 57 21.80 29.02 -13.72
N ILE A 58 21.72 27.84 -13.11
CA ILE A 58 22.86 27.21 -12.43
C ILE A 58 23.15 25.83 -13.00
N ASP A 59 24.44 25.49 -13.10
CA ASP A 59 24.90 24.16 -13.51
C ASP A 59 25.32 23.37 -12.27
N ARG A 60 24.69 22.20 -12.05
CA ARG A 60 24.96 21.33 -10.89
C ARG A 60 26.45 21.01 -10.73
N HIS A 61 27.18 20.85 -11.83
CA HIS A 61 28.58 20.37 -11.79
C HIS A 61 29.53 21.38 -11.13
N VAL A 62 29.13 22.66 -11.06
CA VAL A 62 29.88 23.72 -10.37
C VAL A 62 29.75 23.60 -8.85
N PHE A 63 28.67 22.97 -8.37
CA PHE A 63 28.36 22.74 -6.95
C PHE A 63 28.90 21.41 -6.42
N ASP A 64 29.66 20.67 -7.24
CA ASP A 64 30.34 19.44 -6.87
C ASP A 64 31.86 19.68 -6.72
N GLY A 65 32.53 18.88 -5.88
CA GLY A 65 33.99 18.90 -5.74
C GLY A 65 34.55 20.12 -4.98
N SER A 66 35.80 20.49 -5.28
CA SER A 66 36.56 21.49 -4.51
C SER A 66 36.09 22.94 -4.68
N SER A 67 35.34 23.26 -5.75
CA SER A 67 34.79 24.60 -6.00
C SER A 67 33.40 24.82 -5.40
N ALA A 68 32.78 23.78 -4.85
CA ALA A 68 31.40 23.80 -4.38
C ALA A 68 31.13 24.90 -3.34
N SER A 69 32.01 25.07 -2.35
CA SER A 69 31.84 26.08 -1.30
C SER A 69 31.76 27.50 -1.88
N THR A 70 32.66 27.82 -2.80
CA THR A 70 32.70 29.14 -3.46
C THR A 70 31.46 29.37 -4.33
N ALA A 71 30.98 28.34 -5.02
CA ALA A 71 29.75 28.44 -5.81
C ALA A 71 28.52 28.71 -4.93
N TRP A 72 28.43 28.04 -3.77
CA TRP A 72 27.38 28.27 -2.78
C TRP A 72 27.43 29.69 -2.20
N ASP A 73 28.61 30.18 -1.84
CA ASP A 73 28.77 31.53 -1.30
C ASP A 73 28.32 32.59 -2.31
N ARG A 74 28.71 32.43 -3.59
CA ARG A 74 28.28 33.32 -4.68
C ARG A 74 26.77 33.31 -4.89
N LEU A 75 26.14 32.12 -4.87
CA LEU A 75 24.68 32.01 -4.99
C LEU A 75 23.97 32.73 -3.84
N GLN A 76 24.43 32.54 -2.61
CA GLN A 76 23.86 33.22 -1.43
C GLN A 76 24.01 34.74 -1.51
N GLU A 77 25.18 35.23 -1.92
CA GLU A 77 25.41 36.65 -2.13
C GLU A 77 24.46 37.22 -3.20
N ARG A 78 24.30 36.53 -4.33
CA ARG A 78 23.37 36.91 -5.40
C ARG A 78 21.93 36.99 -4.92
N LEU A 79 21.47 35.98 -4.19
CA LEU A 79 20.10 35.93 -3.65
C LEU A 79 19.86 37.10 -2.69
N LYS A 80 20.83 37.42 -1.83
CA LYS A 80 20.76 38.56 -0.91
C LYS A 80 20.64 39.91 -1.63
N ILE A 81 21.39 40.09 -2.72
CA ILE A 81 21.32 41.30 -3.57
C ILE A 81 19.90 41.46 -4.14
N TYR A 82 19.35 40.41 -4.76
CA TYR A 82 18.01 40.46 -5.34
C TYR A 82 16.91 40.64 -4.31
N GLN A 83 17.01 39.98 -3.14
CA GLN A 83 16.07 40.14 -2.05
C GLN A 83 16.05 41.60 -1.54
N SER A 84 17.22 42.23 -1.37
CA SER A 84 17.30 43.65 -0.96
C SER A 84 16.73 44.61 -2.01
N SER A 85 16.72 44.20 -3.27
CA SER A 85 16.24 44.97 -4.41
C SER A 85 14.78 44.64 -4.80
N HIS A 86 14.08 43.80 -4.01
CA HIS A 86 12.73 43.33 -4.31
C HIS A 86 12.57 42.65 -5.68
N VAL A 87 13.63 42.00 -6.16
CA VAL A 87 13.62 41.21 -7.42
C VAL A 87 13.30 39.76 -7.07
N ALA A 88 12.27 39.20 -7.68
CA ALA A 88 11.93 37.79 -7.51
C ALA A 88 12.96 36.92 -8.23
N VAL A 89 13.39 35.81 -7.63
CA VAL A 89 14.35 34.90 -8.26
C VAL A 89 13.64 33.63 -8.73
N LEU A 90 13.79 33.31 -10.01
CA LEU A 90 13.46 32.02 -10.58
C LEU A 90 14.76 31.27 -10.82
N LEU A 91 15.00 30.20 -10.05
CA LEU A 91 16.24 29.44 -10.10
C LEU A 91 16.09 28.25 -11.07
N ALA A 92 16.79 28.28 -12.20
CA ALA A 92 16.77 27.21 -13.18
C ALA A 92 17.87 26.17 -12.90
N LEU A 93 17.46 24.93 -12.62
CA LEU A 93 18.33 23.83 -12.16
C LEU A 93 18.79 22.90 -13.29
N GLY A 94 18.57 23.30 -14.55
CA GLY A 94 19.02 22.56 -15.74
C GLY A 94 18.13 21.39 -16.15
N THR A 95 18.73 20.46 -16.90
CA THR A 95 18.08 19.26 -17.43
C THR A 95 18.05 18.13 -16.41
N PHE A 96 17.18 17.14 -16.66
CA PHE A 96 17.15 15.93 -15.85
C PHE A 96 18.39 15.04 -16.07
N PRO A 97 18.77 14.22 -15.08
CA PRO A 97 19.86 13.25 -15.23
C PRO A 97 19.54 12.23 -16.34
N SER A 98 20.49 12.03 -17.26
CA SER A 98 20.36 11.11 -18.40
C SER A 98 20.57 9.64 -18.02
N ALA A 99 21.24 9.34 -16.90
CA ALA A 99 21.47 7.99 -16.37
C ALA A 99 20.81 7.79 -14.98
N ASP A 100 20.28 6.58 -14.73
CA ASP A 100 19.62 6.25 -13.46
C ASP A 100 20.59 6.28 -12.26
N ALA A 101 21.89 6.01 -12.51
CA ALA A 101 22.92 6.06 -11.49
C ALA A 101 23.13 7.47 -10.89
N ASP A 102 22.77 8.52 -11.64
CA ASP A 102 22.98 9.92 -11.21
C ASP A 102 21.76 10.49 -10.48
N VAL A 103 20.64 9.77 -10.44
CA VAL A 103 19.36 10.27 -9.89
C VAL A 103 19.48 10.57 -8.40
N GLU A 104 20.19 9.74 -7.64
CA GLU A 104 20.33 9.92 -6.19
C GLU A 104 21.20 11.15 -5.85
N ALA A 105 22.32 11.33 -6.54
CA ALA A 105 23.16 12.52 -6.37
C ALA A 105 22.39 13.80 -6.75
N TRP A 106 21.64 13.75 -7.85
CA TRP A 106 20.77 14.86 -8.26
C TRP A 106 19.65 15.15 -7.24
N ARG A 107 19.02 14.11 -6.68
CA ARG A 107 18.01 14.24 -5.62
C ARG A 107 18.56 14.96 -4.39
N GLN A 108 19.77 14.60 -3.96
CA GLN A 108 20.47 15.24 -2.84
C GLN A 108 20.82 16.70 -3.16
N PHE A 109 21.26 16.98 -4.38
CA PHE A 109 21.48 18.35 -4.84
C PHE A 109 20.21 19.21 -4.74
N LEU A 110 19.06 18.72 -5.20
CA LEU A 110 17.78 19.44 -5.09
C LEU A 110 17.41 19.74 -3.63
N GLN A 111 17.63 18.78 -2.73
CA GLN A 111 17.39 18.98 -1.31
C GLN A 111 18.31 20.07 -0.75
N MET A 112 19.60 20.05 -1.05
CA MET A 112 20.55 21.07 -0.60
C MET A 112 20.22 22.46 -1.15
N VAL A 113 19.80 22.54 -2.42
CA VAL A 113 19.33 23.80 -3.03
C VAL A 113 18.12 24.32 -2.26
N ALA A 114 17.11 23.48 -2.01
CA ALA A 114 15.93 23.91 -1.28
C ALA A 114 16.27 24.37 0.15
N GLU A 115 17.14 23.65 0.87
CA GLU A 115 17.56 24.00 2.24
C GLU A 115 18.31 25.33 2.29
N ARG A 116 19.23 25.58 1.34
CA ARG A 116 20.06 26.79 1.34
C ARG A 116 19.35 27.99 0.72
N CYS A 117 18.39 27.79 -0.18
CA CYS A 117 17.71 28.86 -0.89
C CYS A 117 16.28 29.15 -0.38
N SER A 118 15.81 28.38 0.61
CA SER A 118 14.47 28.50 1.20
C SER A 118 14.12 29.95 1.55
N GLY A 119 12.99 30.43 1.03
CA GLY A 119 12.48 31.79 1.29
C GLY A 119 13.20 32.93 0.56
N ALA A 120 14.29 32.65 -0.18
CA ALA A 120 14.99 33.62 -1.02
C ALA A 120 14.73 33.43 -2.52
N VAL A 121 14.16 32.28 -2.91
CA VAL A 121 13.79 31.94 -4.29
C VAL A 121 12.28 31.93 -4.41
N ALA A 122 11.75 32.55 -5.47
CA ALA A 122 10.31 32.60 -5.75
C ALA A 122 9.82 31.33 -6.47
N ALA A 123 10.64 30.75 -7.36
CA ALA A 123 10.37 29.46 -8.01
C ALA A 123 11.63 28.71 -8.42
N TYR A 124 11.47 27.39 -8.55
CA TYR A 124 12.46 26.47 -9.07
C TYR A 124 12.02 25.95 -10.44
N GLN A 125 12.84 26.17 -11.46
CA GLN A 125 12.60 25.67 -12.81
C GLN A 125 13.43 24.43 -13.10
N ILE A 126 12.76 23.37 -13.57
CA ILE A 126 13.33 22.03 -13.74
C ILE A 126 12.82 21.36 -15.02
N GLY A 127 13.63 20.44 -15.56
CA GLY A 127 13.19 19.57 -16.66
C GLY A 127 13.17 20.28 -18.01
N ALA A 128 14.20 21.07 -18.31
CA ALA A 128 14.38 21.65 -19.64
C ALA A 128 14.39 20.58 -20.73
N VAL A 129 13.69 20.82 -21.84
CA VAL A 129 13.61 19.93 -23.01
C VAL A 129 14.05 20.71 -24.25
N ALA A 130 14.95 20.14 -25.05
CA ALA A 130 15.37 20.73 -26.32
C ALA A 130 14.46 20.26 -27.47
N ALA A 131 14.34 21.06 -28.52
CA ALA A 131 13.57 20.71 -29.70
C ALA A 131 14.13 19.43 -30.36
N GLY A 132 13.26 18.41 -30.54
CA GLY A 132 13.65 17.11 -31.11
C GLY A 132 14.31 16.14 -30.12
N ASP A 133 14.39 16.51 -28.84
CA ASP A 133 14.88 15.66 -27.74
C ASP A 133 13.75 15.38 -26.73
N GLU A 134 12.53 15.15 -27.22
CA GLU A 134 11.42 14.74 -26.38
C GLU A 134 11.74 13.41 -25.67
N HIS A 135 11.95 13.50 -24.37
CA HIS A 135 12.25 12.35 -23.53
C HIS A 135 11.05 11.40 -23.44
N ASP A 136 11.32 10.15 -23.05
CA ASP A 136 10.26 9.23 -22.63
C ASP A 136 9.40 9.88 -21.53
N VAL A 137 8.09 9.93 -21.78
CA VAL A 137 7.13 10.66 -20.92
C VAL A 137 7.14 10.10 -19.50
N ASN A 138 7.22 8.78 -19.33
CA ASN A 138 7.16 8.16 -17.99
C ASN A 138 8.40 8.53 -17.17
N ARG A 139 9.59 8.47 -17.80
CA ARG A 139 10.83 8.88 -17.15
C ARG A 139 10.86 10.37 -16.82
N TYR A 140 10.43 11.22 -17.76
CA TYR A 140 10.36 12.66 -17.53
C TYR A 140 9.44 13.00 -16.36
N VAL A 141 8.22 12.43 -16.35
CA VAL A 141 7.23 12.63 -15.29
C VAL A 141 7.73 12.10 -13.95
N TYR A 142 8.40 10.95 -13.92
CA TYR A 142 9.00 10.43 -12.69
C TYR A 142 10.02 11.41 -12.08
N LEU A 143 10.95 11.93 -12.87
CA LEU A 143 11.98 12.87 -12.41
C LEU A 143 11.38 14.21 -12.00
N LEU A 144 10.39 14.71 -12.75
CA LEU A 144 9.62 15.90 -12.41
C LEU A 144 8.90 15.76 -11.06
N LYS A 145 8.18 14.64 -10.86
CA LYS A 145 7.50 14.31 -9.60
C LYS A 145 8.51 14.21 -8.45
N LEU A 146 9.67 13.60 -8.69
CA LEU A 146 10.73 13.43 -7.69
C LEU A 146 11.25 14.79 -7.23
N ALA A 147 11.59 15.67 -8.17
CA ALA A 147 12.10 17.00 -7.87
C ALA A 147 11.08 17.86 -7.13
N ALA A 148 9.83 17.90 -7.59
CA ALA A 148 8.76 18.63 -6.92
C ALA A 148 8.56 18.16 -5.46
N VAL A 149 8.62 16.84 -5.23
CA VAL A 149 8.54 16.27 -3.88
C VAL A 149 9.74 16.68 -3.02
N GLN A 150 10.98 16.64 -3.54
CA GLN A 150 12.16 17.05 -2.77
C GLN A 150 12.14 18.54 -2.40
N LEU A 151 11.85 19.42 -3.37
CA LEU A 151 11.79 20.86 -3.14
C LEU A 151 10.71 21.20 -2.11
N ARG A 152 9.51 20.63 -2.27
CA ARG A 152 8.38 20.91 -1.37
C ARG A 152 8.46 20.17 -0.03
N ALA A 153 9.36 19.20 0.13
CA ALA A 153 9.62 18.57 1.43
C ALA A 153 10.29 19.55 2.41
N VAL A 154 11.13 20.44 1.89
CA VAL A 154 11.83 21.49 2.65
C VAL A 154 10.97 22.75 2.72
N GLU A 155 10.49 23.26 1.58
CA GLU A 155 9.67 24.48 1.50
C GLU A 155 8.29 24.15 0.93
N SER A 156 7.28 23.98 1.80
CA SER A 156 5.97 23.45 1.37
C SER A 156 5.21 24.32 0.36
N THR A 157 5.60 25.58 0.24
CA THR A 157 5.05 26.60 -0.67
C THR A 157 5.89 26.81 -1.92
N ALA A 158 6.99 26.07 -2.11
CA ALA A 158 7.88 26.25 -3.24
C ALA A 158 7.13 26.09 -4.57
N VAL A 159 7.29 27.10 -5.43
CA VAL A 159 6.71 27.13 -6.78
C VAL A 159 7.61 26.32 -7.72
N VAL A 160 7.04 25.33 -8.41
CA VAL A 160 7.75 24.43 -9.32
C VAL A 160 7.36 24.76 -10.77
N VAL A 161 8.34 25.12 -11.58
CA VAL A 161 8.18 25.47 -13.00
C VAL A 161 8.76 24.33 -13.84
N GLN A 162 7.95 23.72 -14.69
CA GLN A 162 8.41 22.74 -15.68
C GLN A 162 9.04 23.46 -16.87
N GLY A 163 10.16 22.97 -17.42
CA GLY A 163 10.69 23.40 -18.72
C GLY A 163 11.98 24.26 -18.67
N PRO A 164 12.33 24.96 -19.77
CA PRO A 164 11.45 25.29 -20.89
C PRO A 164 11.11 24.08 -21.76
N ILE A 165 9.91 24.08 -22.34
CA ILE A 165 9.40 23.09 -23.30
C ILE A 165 9.25 23.77 -24.67
N PRO A 166 9.70 23.15 -25.78
CA PRO A 166 9.51 23.74 -27.10
C PRO A 166 8.04 23.99 -27.42
N SER A 167 7.70 25.16 -27.96
CA SER A 167 6.30 25.53 -28.29
C SER A 167 5.59 24.56 -29.25
N GLY A 168 6.36 23.79 -30.04
CA GLY A 168 5.85 22.76 -30.95
C GLY A 168 5.49 21.42 -30.29
N SER A 169 5.94 21.12 -29.06
CA SER A 169 5.81 19.80 -28.42
C SER A 169 4.45 19.59 -27.71
N VAL A 170 3.36 20.14 -28.27
CA VAL A 170 2.02 20.20 -27.65
C VAL A 170 1.46 18.82 -27.33
N GLU A 171 1.58 17.86 -28.25
CA GLU A 171 1.09 16.49 -28.02
C GLU A 171 1.89 15.75 -26.94
N TRP A 172 3.19 16.03 -26.84
CA TRP A 172 4.03 15.47 -25.81
C TRP A 172 3.65 16.03 -24.43
N GLU A 173 3.45 17.35 -24.32
CA GLU A 173 3.02 17.99 -23.06
C GLU A 173 1.64 17.49 -22.60
N ALA A 174 0.69 17.29 -23.53
CA ALA A 174 -0.61 16.70 -23.20
C ALA A 174 -0.47 15.29 -22.59
N ARG A 175 0.51 14.48 -23.05
CA ARG A 175 0.81 13.17 -22.46
C ARG A 175 1.48 13.29 -21.09
N VAL A 176 2.33 14.29 -20.86
CA VAL A 176 2.94 14.59 -19.56
C VAL A 176 1.86 14.91 -18.51
N PHE A 177 0.87 15.73 -18.87
CA PHE A 177 -0.30 15.98 -18.02
C PHE A 177 -1.14 14.73 -17.79
N ALA A 178 -1.40 13.94 -18.84
CA ALA A 178 -2.16 12.68 -18.73
C ALA A 178 -1.45 11.64 -17.83
N ALA A 179 -0.11 11.66 -17.78
CA ALA A 179 0.70 10.86 -16.87
C ALA A 179 0.76 11.43 -15.42
N GLY A 180 -0.04 12.45 -15.11
CA GLY A 180 -0.27 12.95 -13.75
C GLY A 180 0.77 13.95 -13.25
N ALA A 181 1.40 14.74 -14.13
CA ALA A 181 2.32 15.82 -13.74
C ALA A 181 1.62 17.03 -13.08
N GLY A 182 0.36 17.31 -13.42
CA GLY A 182 -0.34 18.56 -13.07
C GLY A 182 -0.31 18.97 -11.59
N PRO A 183 -0.50 18.08 -10.60
CA PRO A 183 -0.41 18.44 -9.18
C PRO A 183 1.00 18.79 -8.69
N TYR A 184 2.04 18.38 -9.43
CA TYR A 184 3.45 18.50 -9.03
C TYR A 184 4.10 19.80 -9.53
N ILE A 185 3.47 20.47 -10.49
CA ILE A 185 3.96 21.71 -11.10
C ILE A 185 3.01 22.86 -10.80
N ASP A 186 3.49 24.09 -10.82
CA ASP A 186 2.68 25.31 -10.71
C ASP A 186 2.69 26.11 -12.00
N ALA A 187 3.77 26.00 -12.77
CA ALA A 187 3.93 26.70 -14.03
C ALA A 187 4.62 25.85 -15.09
N VAL A 188 4.43 26.21 -16.36
CA VAL A 188 5.16 25.64 -17.50
C VAL A 188 5.89 26.77 -18.22
N ALA A 189 7.21 26.64 -18.34
CA ALA A 189 8.05 27.46 -19.18
C ALA A 189 8.03 26.91 -20.61
N ILE A 190 7.82 27.78 -21.58
CA ILE A 190 7.68 27.48 -22.99
C ILE A 190 8.79 28.23 -23.74
N ASP A 191 9.60 27.48 -24.48
CA ASP A 191 10.61 28.05 -25.37
C ASP A 191 9.94 28.61 -26.64
N GLY A 192 10.38 29.79 -27.05
CA GLY A 192 9.88 30.50 -28.23
C GLY A 192 9.19 31.85 -27.94
N LEU A 193 8.49 32.36 -28.94
CA LEU A 193 7.82 33.67 -28.90
C LEU A 193 6.35 33.52 -28.46
N PRO A 194 5.74 34.55 -27.82
CA PRO A 194 4.33 34.53 -27.43
C PRO A 194 3.37 34.16 -28.56
N SER A 195 3.67 34.58 -29.79
CA SER A 195 2.86 34.25 -30.99
C SER A 195 2.82 32.76 -31.33
N SER A 196 3.83 31.99 -30.94
CA SER A 196 3.93 30.55 -31.21
C SER A 196 3.38 29.66 -30.09
N ALA A 197 3.15 30.21 -28.90
CA ALA A 197 2.82 29.45 -27.71
C ALA A 197 1.31 29.16 -27.54
N GLY A 198 0.44 29.76 -28.34
CA GLY A 198 -1.02 29.66 -28.22
C GLY A 198 -1.54 28.23 -27.97
N PRO A 199 -1.26 27.26 -28.87
CA PRO A 199 -1.68 25.87 -28.69
C PRO A 199 -1.20 25.23 -27.37
N MET A 200 0.04 25.53 -26.96
CA MET A 200 0.62 25.04 -25.71
C MET A 200 -0.10 25.64 -24.50
N THR A 201 -0.31 26.96 -24.49
CA THR A 201 -1.03 27.65 -23.41
C THR A 201 -2.47 27.17 -23.25
N THR A 202 -3.16 26.80 -24.35
CA THR A 202 -4.50 26.21 -24.30
C THR A 202 -4.50 24.83 -23.61
N VAL A 203 -3.48 24.00 -23.86
CA VAL A 203 -3.35 22.70 -23.16
C VAL A 203 -3.11 22.92 -21.67
N ILE A 204 -2.21 23.83 -21.31
CA ILE A 204 -1.89 24.13 -19.90
C ILE A 204 -3.12 24.70 -19.17
N GLU A 205 -3.80 25.69 -19.75
CA GLU A 205 -5.01 26.29 -19.16
C GLU A 205 -6.12 25.26 -18.94
N LYS A 206 -6.30 24.34 -19.90
CA LYS A 206 -7.30 23.27 -19.80
C LYS A 206 -6.96 22.27 -18.68
N GLU A 207 -5.72 21.77 -18.64
CA GLU A 207 -5.32 20.72 -17.71
C GLU A 207 -5.02 21.27 -16.30
N LYS A 208 -4.58 22.53 -16.22
CA LYS A 208 -4.25 23.25 -14.98
C LYS A 208 -4.69 24.73 -15.06
N PRO A 209 -5.99 25.03 -14.88
CA PRO A 209 -6.51 26.41 -14.95
C PRO A 209 -5.93 27.37 -13.91
N SER A 210 -5.40 26.83 -12.79
CA SER A 210 -4.74 27.62 -11.76
C SER A 210 -3.22 27.74 -11.96
N GLY A 211 -2.68 27.18 -13.05
CA GLY A 211 -1.27 27.20 -13.37
C GLY A 211 -0.83 28.50 -14.03
N LEU A 212 0.48 28.65 -14.23
CA LEU A 212 1.07 29.80 -14.91
C LEU A 212 1.83 29.37 -16.18
N ALA A 213 1.84 30.19 -17.23
CA ALA A 213 2.77 30.03 -18.34
C ALA A 213 3.87 31.10 -18.33
N ILE A 214 5.10 30.65 -18.55
CA ILE A 214 6.31 31.48 -18.73
C ILE A 214 6.79 31.30 -20.16
N ILE A 215 7.08 32.37 -20.89
CA ILE A 215 7.55 32.29 -22.28
C ILE A 215 8.93 32.92 -22.42
N GLY A 216 9.82 32.28 -23.18
CA GLY A 216 11.10 32.86 -23.60
C GLY A 216 12.30 31.93 -23.35
N PRO A 217 13.53 32.45 -23.47
CA PRO A 217 13.85 33.87 -23.57
C PRO A 217 13.58 34.47 -24.97
N VAL A 218 13.16 35.73 -24.98
CA VAL A 218 13.07 36.55 -26.18
C VAL A 218 14.37 37.36 -26.32
N HIS A 219 15.14 37.05 -27.36
CA HIS A 219 16.41 37.72 -27.62
C HIS A 219 16.20 39.14 -28.11
N LEU A 220 16.72 40.11 -27.34
CA LEU A 220 16.66 41.52 -27.66
C LEU A 220 17.87 41.93 -28.52
N PRO A 221 17.66 42.69 -29.60
CA PRO A 221 18.72 43.16 -30.48
C PRO A 221 19.65 44.12 -29.73
N ALA A 222 20.91 44.16 -30.13
CA ALA A 222 21.92 45.01 -29.48
C ALA A 222 21.59 46.52 -29.59
N ASP A 223 20.86 46.94 -30.64
CA ASP A 223 20.44 48.33 -30.83
C ASP A 223 19.34 48.72 -29.81
N PRO A 224 19.62 49.65 -28.86
CA PRO A 224 18.69 49.93 -27.75
C PRO A 224 17.27 50.39 -28.17
N PRO A 225 17.08 51.24 -29.19
CA PRO A 225 15.74 51.59 -29.69
C PRO A 225 14.98 50.40 -30.26
N GLN A 226 15.65 49.53 -31.03
CA GLN A 226 15.03 48.30 -31.54
C GLN A 226 14.69 47.33 -30.41
N ALA A 227 15.54 47.23 -29.38
CA ALA A 227 15.27 46.40 -28.20
C ALA A 227 14.02 46.88 -27.45
N ALA A 228 13.88 48.19 -27.23
CA ALA A 228 12.69 48.77 -26.62
C ALA A 228 11.42 48.53 -27.46
N ALA A 229 11.51 48.68 -28.80
CA ALA A 229 10.39 48.42 -29.70
C ALA A 229 9.95 46.96 -29.67
N GLN A 230 10.89 46.02 -29.80
CA GLN A 230 10.60 44.58 -29.74
C GLN A 230 10.06 44.17 -28.37
N PHE A 231 10.56 44.75 -27.27
CA PHE A 231 10.03 44.50 -25.94
C PHE A 231 8.56 44.93 -25.82
N VAL A 232 8.21 46.16 -26.22
CA VAL A 232 6.82 46.66 -26.18
C VAL A 232 5.91 45.82 -27.06
N GLU A 233 6.36 45.47 -28.27
CA GLU A 233 5.60 44.64 -29.20
C GLU A 233 5.35 43.22 -28.64
N THR A 234 6.36 42.62 -28.02
CA THR A 234 6.25 41.29 -27.40
C THR A 234 5.31 41.31 -26.20
N ARG A 235 5.42 42.32 -25.32
CA ARG A 235 4.54 42.45 -24.14
C ARG A 235 3.09 42.70 -24.52
N THR A 236 2.84 43.60 -25.49
CA THR A 236 1.47 43.91 -25.93
C THR A 236 0.76 42.69 -26.51
N ARG A 237 1.47 41.82 -27.24
CA ARG A 237 0.93 40.53 -27.73
C ARG A 237 0.59 39.53 -26.62
N ALA A 238 1.28 39.58 -25.49
CA ALA A 238 1.04 38.68 -24.36
C ALA A 238 -0.15 39.12 -23.49
N LEU A 239 -0.60 40.38 -23.59
CA LEU A 239 -1.70 40.89 -22.77
C LEU A 239 -3.01 40.15 -23.09
N GLY A 240 -3.75 39.74 -22.05
CA GLY A 240 -5.00 39.01 -22.19
C GLY A 240 -4.86 37.52 -22.54
N THR A 241 -3.63 37.01 -22.66
CA THR A 241 -3.36 35.58 -22.88
C THR A 241 -3.07 34.87 -21.55
N PHE A 242 -3.00 33.54 -21.55
CA PHE A 242 -2.63 32.72 -20.38
C PHE A 242 -1.12 32.80 -20.02
N VAL A 243 -0.43 33.86 -20.46
CA VAL A 243 1.02 34.08 -20.27
C VAL A 243 1.24 35.08 -19.15
N HIS A 244 1.92 34.66 -18.08
CA HIS A 244 2.11 35.48 -16.89
C HIS A 244 3.50 36.10 -16.80
N VAL A 245 4.51 35.44 -17.40
CA VAL A 245 5.90 35.90 -17.41
C VAL A 245 6.45 35.79 -18.83
N VAL A 246 7.19 36.81 -19.26
CA VAL A 246 8.01 36.75 -20.49
C VAL A 246 9.46 36.99 -20.10
N ALA A 247 10.32 36.04 -20.43
CA ALA A 247 11.75 36.09 -20.21
C ALA A 247 12.46 36.75 -21.40
N TYR A 248 13.51 37.53 -21.12
CA TYR A 248 14.31 38.24 -22.11
C TYR A 248 15.80 38.03 -21.84
N ASP A 249 16.59 37.98 -22.91
CA ASP A 249 18.04 38.01 -22.90
C ASP A 249 18.57 39.04 -23.91
N GLY A 250 19.82 39.47 -23.74
CA GLY A 250 20.44 40.48 -24.60
C GLY A 250 21.61 41.17 -23.90
N GLU A 251 22.29 42.07 -24.62
CA GLU A 251 23.38 42.86 -24.05
C GLU A 251 22.88 43.83 -22.96
N PRO A 252 23.72 44.24 -21.99
CA PRO A 252 23.30 45.10 -20.88
C PRO A 252 22.60 46.40 -21.31
N ALA A 253 23.03 47.02 -22.41
CA ALA A 253 22.42 48.22 -22.95
C ALA A 253 21.01 47.97 -23.52
N ALA A 254 20.79 46.83 -24.17
CA ALA A 254 19.49 46.42 -24.68
C ALA A 254 18.51 46.10 -23.54
N ILE A 255 18.96 45.39 -22.51
CA ILE A 255 18.18 45.12 -21.29
C ILE A 255 17.78 46.43 -20.59
N ALA A 256 18.72 47.38 -20.45
CA ALA A 256 18.44 48.67 -19.83
C ALA A 256 17.36 49.46 -20.61
N ALA A 257 17.41 49.44 -21.94
CA ALA A 257 16.39 50.08 -22.77
C ALA A 257 15.02 49.39 -22.65
N ALA A 258 14.98 48.06 -22.62
CA ALA A 258 13.75 47.29 -22.42
C ALA A 258 13.13 47.56 -21.03
N LEU A 259 13.93 47.61 -19.96
CA LEU A 259 13.45 47.94 -18.62
C LEU A 259 12.96 49.40 -18.53
N SER A 260 13.59 50.33 -19.24
CA SER A 260 13.10 51.71 -19.36
C SER A 260 11.74 51.79 -20.06
N ALA A 261 11.53 50.96 -21.10
CA ALA A 261 10.23 50.82 -21.76
C ALA A 261 9.20 50.13 -20.85
N ALA A 262 9.61 49.12 -20.06
CA ALA A 262 8.75 48.41 -19.11
C ALA A 262 8.08 49.34 -18.10
N ARG A 263 8.78 50.40 -17.65
CA ARG A 263 8.20 51.43 -16.76
C ARG A 263 6.96 52.11 -17.35
N ARG A 264 6.92 52.29 -18.68
CA ARG A 264 5.82 52.98 -19.38
C ARG A 264 4.55 52.12 -19.47
N ILE A 265 4.71 50.82 -19.25
CA ILE A 265 3.65 49.80 -19.35
C ILE A 265 3.49 48.99 -18.07
N ALA A 266 4.04 49.48 -16.95
CA ALA A 266 4.10 48.74 -15.69
C ALA A 266 2.70 48.40 -15.16
N ASP A 267 1.76 49.32 -15.31
CA ASP A 267 0.34 49.15 -14.97
C ASP A 267 -0.33 48.02 -15.77
N LEU A 268 -0.07 47.96 -17.09
CA LEU A 268 -0.59 46.89 -17.96
C LEU A 268 0.08 45.54 -17.68
N ILE A 269 1.36 45.55 -17.31
CA ILE A 269 2.12 44.35 -16.94
C ILE A 269 1.62 43.77 -15.61
N ALA A 270 1.28 44.63 -14.64
CA ALA A 270 0.83 44.22 -13.32
C ALA A 270 -0.67 43.84 -13.28
N ALA A 271 -1.47 44.31 -14.24
CA ALA A 271 -2.92 44.08 -14.27
C ALA A 271 -3.31 42.62 -14.63
N ASP A 272 -4.40 42.14 -14.02
CA ASP A 272 -5.07 40.91 -14.43
C ASP A 272 -5.99 41.19 -15.64
N LEU A 273 -5.43 41.08 -16.84
CA LEU A 273 -6.14 41.36 -18.09
C LEU A 273 -6.78 40.10 -18.67
N VAL A 274 -8.04 40.21 -19.07
CA VAL A 274 -8.78 39.19 -19.85
C VAL A 274 -9.29 39.79 -21.16
N THR A 275 -9.41 38.96 -22.20
CA THR A 275 -10.01 39.39 -23.47
C THR A 275 -11.53 39.50 -23.36
N LEU A 276 -12.11 40.56 -23.92
CA LEU A 276 -13.56 40.69 -24.07
C LEU A 276 -14.04 40.19 -25.44
N ASP A 277 -15.31 39.78 -25.52
CA ASP A 277 -15.94 39.44 -26.81
C ASP A 277 -16.12 40.71 -27.65
N GLU A 278 -15.29 40.82 -28.68
CA GLU A 278 -15.28 41.96 -29.62
C GLU A 278 -16.56 42.08 -30.44
N ARG A 279 -17.27 40.97 -30.69
CA ARG A 279 -18.57 41.00 -31.38
C ARG A 279 -19.65 41.58 -30.47
N ALA A 280 -19.63 41.20 -29.20
CA ALA A 280 -20.53 41.77 -28.19
C ALA A 280 -20.24 43.27 -27.98
N ALA A 281 -18.96 43.66 -28.02
CA ALA A 281 -18.54 45.06 -27.94
C ALA A 281 -18.66 45.85 -29.25
N VAL A 282 -19.13 45.24 -30.35
CA VAL A 282 -19.33 45.89 -31.66
C VAL A 282 -18.06 46.60 -32.16
N VAL A 283 -16.88 46.00 -31.95
CA VAL A 283 -15.60 46.56 -32.41
C VAL A 283 -15.58 46.57 -33.94
N ARG A 284 -15.42 47.75 -34.54
CA ARG A 284 -15.35 47.91 -36.00
C ARG A 284 -14.37 49.00 -36.39
N PHE A 285 -13.34 48.64 -37.15
CA PHE A 285 -12.41 49.60 -37.75
C PHE A 285 -12.82 49.94 -39.18
N THR A 286 -12.83 51.23 -39.51
CA THR A 286 -13.13 51.73 -40.85
C THR A 286 -12.04 52.68 -41.36
N ARG A 287 -11.79 52.64 -42.67
CA ARG A 287 -10.87 53.54 -43.37
C ARG A 287 -11.52 53.99 -44.66
N ALA A 288 -11.71 55.31 -44.84
CA ALA A 288 -12.47 55.88 -45.95
C ALA A 288 -13.83 55.17 -46.14
N GLU A 289 -14.56 55.00 -45.04
CA GLU A 289 -15.88 54.33 -44.96
C GLU A 289 -15.91 52.83 -45.33
N ARG A 290 -14.76 52.20 -45.60
CA ARG A 290 -14.66 50.73 -45.78
C ARG A 290 -14.31 50.06 -44.47
N ASP A 291 -14.96 48.93 -44.20
CA ASP A 291 -14.64 48.06 -43.07
C ASP A 291 -13.28 47.39 -43.29
N VAL A 292 -12.35 47.64 -42.38
CA VAL A 292 -10.98 47.13 -42.39
C VAL A 292 -10.67 46.35 -41.10
N THR A 293 -11.68 46.00 -40.32
CA THR A 293 -11.55 45.34 -39.01
C THR A 293 -10.68 44.09 -39.10
N ALA A 294 -10.90 43.24 -40.11
CA ALA A 294 -10.13 42.01 -40.30
C ALA A 294 -8.65 42.23 -40.70
N SER A 295 -8.27 43.44 -41.14
CA SER A 295 -6.90 43.77 -41.55
C SER A 295 -6.09 44.56 -40.51
N VAL A 296 -6.72 44.90 -39.39
CA VAL A 296 -6.07 45.62 -38.28
C VAL A 296 -5.85 44.62 -37.16
N ALA A 297 -4.61 44.41 -36.73
CA ALA A 297 -4.36 43.63 -35.52
C ALA A 297 -4.91 44.42 -34.31
N HIS A 298 -5.77 43.78 -33.52
CA HIS A 298 -6.35 44.38 -32.33
C HIS A 298 -6.75 43.33 -31.30
N THR A 299 -6.81 43.76 -30.03
CA THR A 299 -7.29 42.97 -28.91
C THR A 299 -8.00 43.88 -27.91
N LEU A 300 -9.26 43.59 -27.60
CA LEU A 300 -10.01 44.24 -26.54
C LEU A 300 -9.78 43.55 -25.19
N LEU A 301 -9.31 44.30 -24.19
CA LEU A 301 -8.88 43.82 -22.89
C LEU A 301 -9.65 44.48 -21.75
N TYR A 302 -9.82 43.74 -20.66
CA TYR A 302 -10.44 44.21 -19.44
C TYR A 302 -9.63 43.82 -18.20
N SER A 303 -9.40 44.78 -17.32
CA SER A 303 -8.69 44.56 -16.05
C SER A 303 -9.65 44.09 -14.97
N LEU A 304 -9.41 42.90 -14.41
CA LEU A 304 -10.19 42.36 -13.30
C LEU A 304 -9.87 43.04 -11.96
N THR A 305 -8.69 43.66 -11.85
CA THR A 305 -8.25 44.38 -10.65
C THR A 305 -8.61 45.85 -10.70
N GLY A 306 -8.38 46.51 -11.83
CA GLY A 306 -8.60 47.95 -12.03
C GLY A 306 -9.96 48.32 -12.63
N PHE A 307 -10.70 47.34 -13.19
CA PHE A 307 -11.98 47.54 -13.88
C PHE A 307 -11.87 48.44 -15.14
N ASP A 308 -10.65 48.58 -15.67
CA ASP A 308 -10.34 49.34 -16.87
C ASP A 308 -10.52 48.54 -18.14
N THR A 309 -10.97 49.21 -19.20
CA THR A 309 -11.00 48.64 -20.55
C THR A 309 -9.87 49.23 -21.38
N PHE A 310 -9.17 48.39 -22.13
CA PHE A 310 -8.11 48.78 -23.04
C PHE A 310 -8.34 48.15 -24.40
N LEU A 311 -8.02 48.86 -25.48
CA LEU A 311 -7.95 48.31 -26.82
C LEU A 311 -6.51 48.47 -27.33
N VAL A 312 -5.81 47.36 -27.48
CA VAL A 312 -4.51 47.32 -28.17
C VAL A 312 -4.81 47.25 -29.67
N TYR A 313 -4.20 48.11 -30.48
CA TYR A 313 -4.40 48.10 -31.93
C TYR A 313 -3.14 48.48 -32.70
N GLY A 314 -3.07 48.02 -33.96
CA GLY A 314 -1.88 48.17 -34.80
C GLY A 314 -0.83 47.07 -34.54
N PRO A 315 0.35 47.15 -35.17
CA PRO A 315 0.78 48.20 -36.11
C PRO A 315 -0.03 48.18 -37.42
N ALA A 316 -0.23 49.33 -38.05
CA ALA A 316 -0.91 49.42 -39.34
C ALA A 316 -0.47 50.65 -40.15
N ALA A 317 -0.31 50.49 -41.48
CA ALA A 317 0.10 51.58 -42.36
C ALA A 317 -1.00 52.64 -42.51
N GLY A 318 -0.64 53.92 -42.45
CA GLY A 318 -1.55 55.07 -42.60
C GLY A 318 -1.33 56.12 -41.51
N ALA A 319 -2.09 57.23 -41.56
CA ALA A 319 -2.03 58.27 -40.53
C ALA A 319 -3.10 58.08 -39.43
N THR A 320 -4.31 57.66 -39.81
CA THR A 320 -5.45 57.52 -38.90
C THR A 320 -6.37 56.34 -39.26
N ILE A 321 -7.19 55.92 -38.31
CA ILE A 321 -8.25 54.93 -38.49
C ILE A 321 -9.48 55.28 -37.65
N ASP A 322 -10.68 55.02 -38.15
CA ASP A 322 -11.92 55.24 -37.39
C ASP A 322 -12.35 53.93 -36.71
N LEU A 323 -12.66 53.99 -35.41
CA LEU A 323 -13.13 52.89 -34.58
C LEU A 323 -14.58 53.17 -34.14
N GLU A 324 -15.49 52.22 -34.36
CA GLU A 324 -16.79 52.16 -33.68
C GLU A 324 -16.74 51.04 -32.61
N ILE A 325 -17.21 51.31 -31.40
CA ILE A 325 -17.23 50.35 -30.28
C ILE A 325 -18.33 50.67 -29.26
N SER A 326 -18.81 49.64 -28.56
CA SER A 326 -19.71 49.72 -27.41
C SER A 326 -19.02 49.13 -26.17
N VAL A 327 -18.74 49.99 -25.19
CA VAL A 327 -18.14 49.61 -23.89
C VAL A 327 -18.98 50.17 -22.76
N ALA A 328 -18.97 49.52 -21.59
CA ALA A 328 -19.83 49.85 -20.46
C ALA A 328 -19.55 51.25 -19.87
N ASN A 329 -18.28 51.69 -19.91
CA ASN A 329 -17.86 53.02 -19.47
C ASN A 329 -16.61 53.43 -20.27
N ALA A 330 -16.54 54.70 -20.66
CA ALA A 330 -15.39 55.31 -21.34
C ALA A 330 -15.29 56.77 -20.88
N THR A 331 -14.76 56.96 -19.69
CA THR A 331 -14.87 58.24 -18.99
C THR A 331 -13.74 59.21 -19.35
N ASN A 332 -12.55 58.70 -19.69
CA ASN A 332 -11.42 59.52 -20.14
C ASN A 332 -10.56 58.79 -21.19
N PRO A 333 -11.07 58.61 -22.42
CA PRO A 333 -10.37 57.85 -23.44
C PRO A 333 -9.08 58.56 -23.89
N MET A 334 -7.95 57.88 -23.76
CA MET A 334 -6.61 58.35 -24.13
C MET A 334 -5.89 57.30 -24.98
N VAL A 335 -5.23 57.75 -26.05
CA VAL A 335 -4.31 56.93 -26.83
C VAL A 335 -2.91 57.05 -26.21
N ARG A 336 -2.38 55.91 -25.78
CA ARG A 336 -1.06 55.76 -25.18
C ARG A 336 -0.12 55.18 -26.23
N ASP A 337 0.95 55.93 -26.52
CA ASP A 337 2.11 55.42 -27.23
C ASP A 337 3.09 54.87 -26.19
N LEU A 338 3.13 53.53 -26.11
CA LEU A 338 3.91 52.81 -25.12
C LEU A 338 5.42 52.88 -25.41
N LEU A 339 5.81 53.10 -26.67
CA LEU A 339 7.20 53.19 -27.09
C LEU A 339 7.75 54.60 -26.87
N ALA A 340 7.03 55.64 -27.29
CA ALA A 340 7.42 57.04 -27.09
C ALA A 340 7.14 57.55 -25.66
N GLY A 341 6.25 56.87 -24.92
CA GLY A 341 5.83 57.28 -23.58
C GLY A 341 4.93 58.51 -23.58
N THR A 342 4.23 58.75 -24.70
CA THR A 342 3.33 59.91 -24.86
C THR A 342 1.88 59.47 -24.75
N THR A 343 1.03 60.37 -24.27
CA THR A 343 -0.42 60.16 -24.24
C THR A 343 -1.11 61.32 -24.95
N GLN A 344 -2.08 61.01 -25.80
CA GLN A 344 -2.87 62.00 -26.52
C GLN A 344 -4.35 61.61 -26.55
N LYS A 345 -5.23 62.59 -26.67
CA LYS A 345 -6.66 62.30 -26.89
C LYS A 345 -6.85 61.69 -28.28
N PRO A 346 -7.88 60.84 -28.48
CA PRO A 346 -8.34 60.50 -29.82
C PRO A 346 -8.52 61.76 -30.67
N LEU A 347 -8.14 61.70 -31.95
CA LEU A 347 -8.18 62.84 -32.87
C LEU A 347 -9.60 63.38 -33.05
N ARG A 348 -10.60 62.50 -32.91
CA ARG A 348 -12.01 62.85 -32.82
C ARG A 348 -12.73 61.83 -31.95
N THR A 349 -13.67 62.29 -31.13
CA THR A 349 -14.57 61.44 -30.35
C THR A 349 -16.01 61.86 -30.62
N GLN A 350 -16.88 60.92 -30.97
CA GLN A 350 -18.31 61.12 -31.14
C GLN A 350 -19.06 60.04 -30.38
N THR A 351 -20.15 60.43 -29.72
CA THR A 351 -21.06 59.50 -29.05
C THR A 351 -22.38 59.54 -29.80
N ASP A 352 -23.03 58.38 -30.00
CA ASP A 352 -24.43 58.42 -30.42
C ASP A 352 -25.26 59.14 -29.35
N GLY A 353 -26.33 59.86 -29.73
CA GLY A 353 -27.11 60.68 -28.78
C GLY A 353 -27.75 59.92 -27.61
N ALA A 354 -27.56 58.59 -27.52
CA ALA A 354 -28.02 57.71 -26.44
C ALA A 354 -26.88 57.14 -25.58
N GLY A 355 -25.61 57.45 -25.86
CA GLY A 355 -24.46 57.02 -25.05
C GLY A 355 -24.00 55.58 -25.24
N LYS A 356 -24.54 54.82 -26.20
CA LYS A 356 -24.34 53.36 -26.32
C LYS A 356 -23.25 52.95 -27.31
N ARG A 357 -22.95 53.80 -28.30
CA ARG A 357 -21.85 53.58 -29.24
C ARG A 357 -20.93 54.79 -29.32
N LEU A 358 -19.65 54.50 -29.26
CA LEU A 358 -18.56 55.47 -29.34
C LEU A 358 -17.87 55.32 -30.69
N ARG A 359 -17.57 56.46 -31.31
CA ARG A 359 -16.74 56.55 -32.51
C ARG A 359 -15.50 57.37 -32.23
N PHE A 360 -14.35 56.79 -32.47
CA PHE A 360 -13.05 57.42 -32.31
C PHE A 360 -12.32 57.50 -33.63
N THR A 361 -11.67 58.63 -33.92
CA THR A 361 -10.60 58.68 -34.93
C THR A 361 -9.28 58.53 -34.19
N LEU A 362 -8.58 57.42 -34.42
CA LEU A 362 -7.35 57.04 -33.75
C LEU A 362 -6.14 57.28 -34.66
N PRO A 363 -4.98 57.70 -34.11
CA PRO A 363 -3.73 57.77 -34.84
C PRO A 363 -3.22 56.36 -35.16
N LEU A 364 -2.38 56.22 -36.19
CA LEU A 364 -1.68 54.97 -36.50
C LEU A 364 -0.17 55.15 -36.38
N ALA A 365 0.51 54.07 -36.02
CA ALA A 365 1.96 53.99 -35.94
C ALA A 365 2.47 52.66 -36.54
N ASP A 366 3.78 52.57 -36.74
CA ASP A 366 4.50 51.36 -37.15
C ASP A 366 4.69 50.34 -36.00
N HIS A 367 4.18 50.66 -34.81
CA HIS A 367 4.16 49.81 -33.62
C HIS A 367 2.75 49.84 -32.95
N PRO A 368 2.43 48.89 -32.04
CA PRO A 368 1.15 48.87 -31.35
C PRO A 368 0.90 50.10 -30.47
N LEU A 369 -0.32 50.61 -30.49
CA LEU A 369 -0.82 51.67 -29.61
C LEU A 369 -1.93 51.12 -28.71
N VAL A 370 -2.17 51.77 -27.56
CA VAL A 370 -3.24 51.38 -26.63
C VAL A 370 -4.23 52.51 -26.47
N LEU A 371 -5.50 52.25 -26.78
CA LEU A 371 -6.61 53.11 -26.38
C LEU A 371 -7.06 52.67 -24.98
N ASP A 372 -6.77 53.49 -23.99
CA ASP A 372 -7.21 53.35 -22.61
C ASP A 372 -8.50 54.14 -22.43
N PHE A 373 -9.61 53.48 -22.12
CA PHE A 373 -10.92 54.13 -22.06
C PHE A 373 -11.14 54.93 -20.76
N ASN A 374 -10.34 54.67 -19.72
CA ASN A 374 -10.55 55.16 -18.35
C ASN A 374 -9.29 55.79 -17.75
N PHE A 375 -8.40 56.30 -18.59
CA PHE A 375 -7.07 56.77 -18.19
C PHE A 375 -7.11 57.74 -16.99
N GLY A 376 -6.42 57.37 -15.90
CA GLY A 376 -6.24 58.22 -14.72
C GLY A 376 -7.39 58.20 -13.69
N ILE A 377 -8.34 57.26 -13.79
CA ILE A 377 -9.44 57.09 -12.83
C ILE A 377 -9.12 55.93 -11.89
N GLY A 378 -8.71 56.23 -10.65
CA GLY A 378 -8.33 55.22 -9.66
C GLY A 378 -9.51 54.63 -8.88
N ASP A 379 -9.46 53.30 -8.68
CA ASP A 379 -10.17 52.42 -7.74
C ASP A 379 -11.61 52.80 -7.35
N THR A 380 -12.60 52.25 -8.06
CA THR A 380 -13.92 52.02 -7.45
C THR A 380 -14.63 50.84 -8.10
N TYR A 381 -14.33 49.61 -7.69
CA TYR A 381 -15.32 48.53 -7.55
C TYR A 381 -14.64 47.33 -6.85
N ILE A 382 -15.19 46.89 -5.72
CA ILE A 382 -14.81 45.61 -5.10
C ILE A 382 -16.03 44.70 -5.23
N LEU A 383 -15.91 43.63 -6.03
CA LEU A 383 -16.88 42.54 -6.03
C LEU A 383 -16.41 41.43 -5.09
N THR A 384 -17.28 41.12 -4.13
CA THR A 384 -17.15 40.11 -3.09
C THR A 384 -17.06 38.70 -3.66
N SER A 385 -16.07 37.93 -3.18
CA SER A 385 -15.91 36.52 -3.52
C SER A 385 -17.04 35.66 -2.96
N GLU A 386 -17.72 34.91 -3.82
CA GLU A 386 -18.62 33.83 -3.40
C GLU A 386 -17.82 32.66 -2.80
N ALA A 387 -18.32 32.16 -1.67
CA ALA A 387 -17.77 30.98 -1.00
C ALA A 387 -17.97 29.73 -1.87
N ARG A 388 -16.88 29.21 -2.42
CA ARG A 388 -16.87 27.91 -3.10
C ARG A 388 -17.20 26.80 -2.09
N LYS A 389 -18.22 26.00 -2.44
CA LYS A 389 -18.46 24.67 -1.84
C LYS A 389 -17.16 23.86 -1.94
N GLU A 390 -16.68 23.34 -0.81
CA GLU A 390 -15.46 22.52 -0.75
C GLU A 390 -15.67 21.24 -1.56
N SER A 391 -15.10 21.18 -2.77
CA SER A 391 -14.99 19.94 -3.55
C SER A 391 -13.84 19.11 -3.00
N LEU A 392 -14.02 17.79 -2.87
CA LEU A 392 -12.91 16.92 -2.52
C LEU A 392 -11.79 17.03 -3.57
N PRO A 393 -10.51 17.06 -3.15
CA PRO A 393 -9.38 17.12 -4.07
C PRO A 393 -9.33 15.86 -4.94
N ARG A 394 -8.65 15.96 -6.09
CA ARG A 394 -8.39 14.79 -6.95
C ARG A 394 -7.47 13.81 -6.21
N VAL A 395 -7.54 12.52 -6.56
CA VAL A 395 -6.75 11.48 -5.87
C VAL A 395 -5.25 11.72 -6.03
N GLU A 396 -4.82 12.25 -7.18
CA GLU A 396 -3.44 12.57 -7.49
C GLU A 396 -2.90 13.70 -6.60
N GLU A 397 -3.74 14.67 -6.25
CA GLU A 397 -3.39 15.76 -5.34
C GLU A 397 -3.20 15.25 -3.91
N ILE A 398 -4.06 14.35 -3.45
CA ILE A 398 -3.93 13.72 -2.12
C ILE A 398 -2.63 12.89 -2.06
N ILE A 399 -2.36 12.07 -3.08
CA ILE A 399 -1.14 11.27 -3.16
C ILE A 399 0.11 12.16 -3.20
N PHE A 400 0.05 13.27 -3.93
CA PHE A 400 1.14 14.23 -3.98
C PHE A 400 1.45 14.82 -2.60
N ARG A 401 0.43 15.32 -1.90
CA ARG A 401 0.56 15.87 -0.54
C ARG A 401 1.05 14.81 0.46
N TYR A 402 0.62 13.57 0.31
CA TYR A 402 1.14 12.45 1.08
C TYR A 402 2.63 12.22 0.84
N ARG A 403 3.07 12.18 -0.43
CA ARG A 403 4.49 12.00 -0.79
C ARG A 403 5.35 13.14 -0.27
N GLN A 404 4.83 14.37 -0.30
CA GLN A 404 5.48 15.53 0.30
C GLN A 404 5.66 15.34 1.82
N ALA A 405 4.60 14.96 2.54
CA ALA A 405 4.66 14.71 3.97
C ALA A 405 5.63 13.56 4.32
N GLN A 406 5.59 12.47 3.56
CA GLN A 406 6.46 11.31 3.73
C GLN A 406 7.94 11.65 3.49
N ALA A 407 8.27 12.26 2.34
CA ALA A 407 9.66 12.62 2.00
C ALA A 407 10.27 13.55 3.04
N ALA A 408 9.45 14.48 3.56
CA ALA A 408 9.89 15.44 4.55
C ALA A 408 10.05 14.84 5.95
N GLN A 409 9.32 13.77 6.28
CA GLN A 409 9.59 12.94 7.45
C GLN A 409 10.88 12.12 7.26
N ASP A 410 11.05 11.46 6.11
CA ASP A 410 12.20 10.61 5.81
C ASP A 410 13.52 11.42 5.77
N ALA A 411 13.45 12.70 5.35
CA ALA A 411 14.57 13.63 5.41
C ALA A 411 14.99 13.94 6.86
N ALA A 412 14.00 14.14 7.74
CA ALA A 412 14.23 14.50 9.15
C ALA A 412 14.53 13.29 10.06
N LEU A 413 14.12 12.08 9.67
CA LEU A 413 14.33 10.84 10.40
C LEU A 413 15.61 10.15 9.92
N GLU A 414 16.66 10.20 10.72
CA GLU A 414 17.94 9.55 10.43
C GLU A 414 17.93 8.07 10.85
N ASN A 415 17.41 7.81 12.04
CA ASN A 415 17.28 6.48 12.61
C ASN A 415 16.19 6.45 13.69
N TYR A 416 15.72 5.26 14.01
CA TYR A 416 14.91 5.04 15.21
C TYR A 416 15.12 3.64 15.78
N THR A 417 14.84 3.52 17.08
CA THR A 417 14.70 2.23 17.76
C THR A 417 13.29 2.06 18.27
N ALA A 418 12.79 0.82 18.29
CA ALA A 418 11.50 0.50 18.87
C ALA A 418 11.56 -0.84 19.60
N HIS A 419 10.76 -0.98 20.65
CA HIS A 419 10.41 -2.29 21.19
C HIS A 419 9.30 -2.88 20.32
N VAL A 420 9.47 -4.13 19.88
CA VAL A 420 8.49 -4.79 19.00
C VAL A 420 8.11 -6.15 19.56
N ARG A 421 6.87 -6.25 19.99
CA ARG A 421 6.25 -7.48 20.42
C ARG A 421 5.56 -8.13 19.23
N ILE A 422 5.92 -9.38 18.94
CA ILE A 422 5.32 -10.18 17.85
C ILE A 422 4.60 -11.36 18.48
N GLU A 423 3.29 -11.47 18.27
CA GLU A 423 2.47 -12.62 18.64
C GLU A 423 2.05 -13.36 17.37
N GLN A 424 2.23 -14.68 17.34
CA GLN A 424 1.86 -15.54 16.23
C GLN A 424 1.02 -16.72 16.75
N HIS A 425 -0.17 -16.90 16.17
CA HIS A 425 -1.10 -17.97 16.51
C HIS A 425 -1.20 -18.93 15.33
N PHE A 426 -0.66 -20.14 15.50
CA PHE A 426 -0.69 -21.20 14.51
C PHE A 426 -1.89 -22.11 14.76
N HIS A 427 -2.75 -22.25 13.75
CA HIS A 427 -3.98 -23.04 13.79
C HIS A 427 -3.83 -24.27 12.88
N PRO A 428 -3.21 -25.36 13.36
CA PRO A 428 -2.86 -26.52 12.53
C PRO A 428 -4.06 -27.38 12.14
N SER A 429 -5.11 -27.38 12.95
CA SER A 429 -6.33 -28.18 12.74
C SER A 429 -7.55 -27.40 13.25
N PRO A 430 -8.72 -27.51 12.60
CA PRO A 430 -9.96 -26.92 13.11
C PRO A 430 -10.46 -27.51 14.44
N ALA A 431 -9.91 -28.64 14.90
CA ALA A 431 -10.34 -29.37 16.09
C ALA A 431 -9.40 -29.20 17.30
N ASP A 432 -8.19 -28.69 17.08
CA ASP A 432 -7.16 -28.52 18.10
C ASP A 432 -6.92 -27.04 18.41
N PRO A 433 -6.59 -26.69 19.66
CA PRO A 433 -6.24 -25.31 20.00
C PRO A 433 -4.97 -24.84 19.30
N SER A 434 -4.85 -23.53 19.12
CA SER A 434 -3.69 -22.90 18.46
C SER A 434 -2.39 -23.03 19.26
N TYR A 435 -1.25 -23.02 18.56
CA TYR A 435 0.08 -22.88 19.15
C TYR A 435 0.52 -21.43 19.07
N ASN A 436 1.07 -20.90 20.15
CA ASN A 436 1.36 -19.47 20.29
C ASN A 436 2.87 -19.24 20.35
N ILE A 437 3.39 -18.35 19.51
CA ILE A 437 4.77 -17.90 19.56
C ILE A 437 4.76 -16.42 19.87
N VAL A 438 5.49 -16.02 20.90
CA VAL A 438 5.67 -14.62 21.26
C VAL A 438 7.16 -14.31 21.26
N THR A 439 7.54 -13.25 20.57
CA THR A 439 8.92 -12.74 20.60
C THR A 439 8.92 -11.27 20.96
N GLU A 440 9.78 -10.91 21.90
CA GLU A 440 10.10 -9.52 22.18
C GLU A 440 11.37 -9.13 21.44
N ASN A 441 11.33 -8.03 20.72
CA ASN A 441 12.43 -7.59 19.88
C ASN A 441 12.79 -6.13 20.16
N ARG A 442 14.05 -5.80 19.94
CA ARG A 442 14.47 -4.42 19.71
C ARG A 442 14.73 -4.25 18.22
N LEU A 443 14.02 -3.31 17.60
CA LEU A 443 14.22 -2.93 16.21
C LEU A 443 15.22 -1.77 16.12
N PHE A 444 16.08 -1.83 15.11
CA PHE A 444 16.99 -0.78 14.67
C PHE A 444 16.67 -0.47 13.22
N ALA A 445 16.23 0.75 12.93
CA ALA A 445 15.98 1.20 11.57
C ALA A 445 16.77 2.48 11.28
N ASP A 446 17.48 2.47 10.15
CA ASP A 446 18.18 3.63 9.58
C ASP A 446 17.99 3.65 8.06
N ARG A 447 18.66 4.57 7.37
CA ARG A 447 18.61 4.67 5.89
C ARG A 447 19.21 3.47 5.15
N VAL A 448 19.97 2.61 5.83
CA VAL A 448 20.62 1.43 5.23
C VAL A 448 19.71 0.21 5.33
N GLY A 449 18.90 0.11 6.39
CA GLY A 449 17.89 -0.92 6.51
C GLY A 449 17.45 -1.18 7.94
N VAL A 450 16.78 -2.33 8.12
CA VAL A 450 16.18 -2.72 9.41
C VAL A 450 16.86 -3.97 9.95
N GLU A 451 17.31 -3.89 11.20
CA GLU A 451 17.84 -5.02 11.97
C GLU A 451 17.00 -5.23 13.24
N TRP A 452 16.91 -6.47 13.68
CA TRP A 452 16.13 -6.88 14.85
C TRP A 452 17.00 -7.66 15.80
N GLU A 453 16.97 -7.32 17.08
CA GLU A 453 17.58 -8.08 18.17
C GLU A 453 16.46 -8.79 18.96
N GLU A 454 16.48 -10.12 18.99
CA GLU A 454 15.52 -10.89 19.79
C GLU A 454 15.91 -10.82 21.27
N LEU A 455 15.03 -10.24 22.09
CA LEU A 455 15.19 -10.08 23.54
C LEU A 455 14.65 -11.29 24.30
N SER A 456 13.51 -11.83 23.86
CA SER A 456 12.92 -13.06 24.39
C SER A 456 12.17 -13.82 23.30
N PHE A 457 12.00 -15.13 23.54
CA PHE A 457 11.17 -16.00 22.73
C PHE A 457 10.43 -16.97 23.63
N GLU A 458 9.13 -17.06 23.40
CA GLU A 458 8.22 -17.91 24.14
C GLU A 458 7.43 -18.75 23.15
N LEU A 459 7.54 -20.07 23.29
CA LEU A 459 6.67 -21.01 22.60
C LEU A 459 5.68 -21.52 23.63
N ASN A 460 4.39 -21.25 23.42
CA ASN A 460 3.35 -21.60 24.37
C ASN A 460 3.63 -21.03 25.78
N GLY A 461 4.22 -19.84 25.84
CA GLY A 461 4.72 -19.14 27.03
C GLY A 461 5.88 -19.78 27.76
N ALA A 462 6.35 -20.96 27.36
CA ALA A 462 7.62 -21.45 27.86
C ALA A 462 8.75 -20.63 27.24
N LYS A 463 9.57 -19.98 28.06
CA LYS A 463 10.74 -19.20 27.61
C LYS A 463 11.85 -20.09 27.06
N TRP A 464 12.38 -19.75 25.89
CA TRP A 464 13.54 -20.40 25.28
C TRP A 464 14.77 -19.51 25.28
N THR A 465 15.92 -20.14 25.44
CA THR A 465 17.23 -19.50 25.29
C THR A 465 17.61 -19.38 23.82
N ALA A 466 18.63 -18.57 23.53
CA ALA A 466 19.21 -18.47 22.18
C ALA A 466 19.80 -19.81 21.66
N ASN A 467 20.18 -20.73 22.56
CA ASN A 467 20.55 -22.10 22.21
C ASN A 467 19.29 -22.94 21.93
N ARG A 468 18.69 -22.73 20.76
CA ARG A 468 17.56 -23.50 20.23
C ARG A 468 17.73 -23.66 18.70
N PRO A 469 17.07 -24.63 18.07
CA PRO A 469 17.06 -24.73 16.61
C PRO A 469 16.53 -23.43 15.98
N ALA A 470 17.02 -23.11 14.78
CA ALA A 470 16.55 -21.94 14.05
C ALA A 470 15.05 -22.08 13.75
N PHE A 471 14.30 -21.03 14.07
CA PHE A 471 12.87 -20.97 13.75
C PHE A 471 12.72 -20.77 12.22
N PRO A 472 11.94 -21.60 11.51
CA PRO A 472 11.70 -21.40 10.09
C PRO A 472 11.05 -20.04 9.83
N LEU A 473 11.75 -19.15 9.12
CA LEU A 473 11.24 -17.82 8.74
C LEU A 473 10.39 -17.90 7.47
N VAL A 474 9.31 -18.68 7.53
CA VAL A 474 8.39 -18.84 6.40
C VAL A 474 7.64 -17.53 6.20
N GLN A 475 7.78 -16.95 5.00
CA GLN A 475 7.30 -15.61 4.67
C GLN A 475 6.74 -15.61 3.24
N PRO A 476 5.78 -14.72 2.92
CA PRO A 476 5.35 -14.48 1.55
C PRO A 476 6.49 -13.86 0.71
N GLU A 477 6.27 -13.77 -0.61
CA GLU A 477 7.24 -13.14 -1.51
C GLU A 477 7.38 -11.66 -1.11
N LYS A 478 8.62 -11.14 -1.04
CA LYS A 478 8.78 -9.73 -0.65
C LYS A 478 8.23 -8.85 -1.77
N VAL A 479 7.19 -8.07 -1.46
CA VAL A 479 6.69 -7.05 -2.37
C VAL A 479 7.71 -5.91 -2.45
N LEU A 480 8.47 -5.90 -3.54
CA LEU A 480 9.50 -4.89 -3.76
C LEU A 480 8.91 -3.54 -4.16
N SER A 481 7.66 -3.49 -4.64
CA SER A 481 6.96 -2.27 -5.07
C SER A 481 5.77 -1.96 -4.18
N LEU A 482 5.94 -1.01 -3.26
CA LEU A 482 4.91 -0.64 -2.29
C LEU A 482 3.94 0.39 -2.91
N PRO A 483 2.65 0.35 -2.54
CA PRO A 483 1.69 1.35 -2.97
C PRO A 483 2.07 2.73 -2.42
N LEU A 484 1.80 3.78 -3.21
CA LEU A 484 2.10 5.20 -2.96
C LEU A 484 3.58 5.60 -3.10
N ASP A 485 4.52 4.65 -3.17
CA ASP A 485 5.91 4.95 -3.52
C ASP A 485 5.99 5.71 -4.85
N LEU A 486 6.90 6.66 -4.95
CA LEU A 486 7.21 7.30 -6.22
C LEU A 486 8.23 6.44 -6.97
N ARG A 487 7.82 5.89 -8.12
CA ARG A 487 8.65 5.00 -8.95
C ARG A 487 8.51 5.35 -10.42
N LEU A 488 9.50 4.91 -11.21
CA LEU A 488 9.50 5.07 -12.66
C LEU A 488 8.31 4.36 -13.33
N ASN A 489 7.95 3.18 -12.81
CA ASN A 489 6.81 2.41 -13.30
C ASN A 489 5.58 2.67 -12.42
N GLU A 490 4.42 2.89 -13.05
CA GLU A 490 3.13 2.90 -12.36
C GLU A 490 2.66 1.45 -12.15
N ASP A 491 3.04 0.85 -11.02
CA ASP A 491 2.64 -0.50 -10.66
C ASP A 491 1.19 -0.57 -10.13
N TYR A 492 0.56 0.59 -9.86
CA TYR A 492 -0.75 0.71 -9.20
C TYR A 492 -1.63 1.80 -9.80
N THR A 493 -2.94 1.55 -9.87
CA THR A 493 -3.98 2.55 -10.14
C THR A 493 -4.69 2.95 -8.85
N TYR A 494 -5.06 4.23 -8.70
CA TYR A 494 -5.66 4.76 -7.48
C TYR A 494 -7.06 5.33 -7.71
N ARG A 495 -7.95 5.18 -6.73
CA ARG A 495 -9.29 5.77 -6.75
C ARG A 495 -9.69 6.29 -5.37
N LEU A 496 -10.14 7.55 -5.31
CA LEU A 496 -10.76 8.11 -4.11
C LEU A 496 -12.16 7.50 -3.89
N ASP A 497 -12.41 7.02 -2.68
CA ASP A 497 -13.63 6.32 -2.28
C ASP A 497 -14.39 7.05 -1.16
N GLY A 498 -14.01 8.30 -0.88
CA GLY A 498 -14.66 9.17 0.09
C GLY A 498 -13.77 9.51 1.29
N VAL A 499 -14.42 9.77 2.43
CA VAL A 499 -13.77 10.15 3.70
C VAL A 499 -14.34 9.31 4.83
N GLU A 500 -13.47 8.72 5.65
CA GLU A 500 -13.83 7.92 6.82
C GLU A 500 -12.99 8.33 8.03
N PRO A 501 -13.52 8.27 9.26
CA PRO A 501 -12.72 8.48 10.46
C PRO A 501 -11.83 7.26 10.75
N VAL A 502 -10.54 7.48 10.98
CA VAL A 502 -9.58 6.49 11.51
C VAL A 502 -9.03 7.01 12.82
N SER A 503 -9.26 6.28 13.91
CA SER A 503 -8.85 6.69 15.28
C SER A 503 -9.28 8.13 15.62
N GLY A 504 -10.49 8.53 15.21
CA GLY A 504 -11.05 9.86 15.45
C GLY A 504 -10.58 10.96 14.47
N ARG A 505 -9.70 10.66 13.51
CA ARG A 505 -9.21 11.63 12.51
C ARG A 505 -9.88 11.40 11.15
N PRO A 506 -10.42 12.42 10.48
CA PRO A 506 -11.02 12.26 9.16
C PRO A 506 -9.93 11.98 8.11
N ALA A 507 -10.08 10.89 7.36
CA ALA A 507 -9.10 10.42 6.40
C ALA A 507 -9.72 10.21 5.02
N PHE A 508 -9.01 10.59 3.97
CA PHE A 508 -9.32 10.20 2.60
C PHE A 508 -9.15 8.69 2.44
N VAL A 509 -10.15 8.02 1.86
CA VAL A 509 -10.11 6.58 1.59
C VAL A 509 -9.69 6.38 0.14
N ILE A 510 -8.49 5.82 -0.08
CA ILE A 510 -7.96 5.62 -1.42
C ILE A 510 -7.79 4.12 -1.66
N ARG A 511 -8.49 3.60 -2.66
CA ARG A 511 -8.29 2.21 -3.14
C ARG A 511 -7.13 2.17 -4.13
N PHE A 512 -6.34 1.12 -4.05
CA PHE A 512 -5.26 0.84 -4.99
C PHE A 512 -5.35 -0.59 -5.54
N ASP A 513 -5.19 -0.70 -6.84
CA ASP A 513 -5.20 -1.96 -7.58
C ASP A 513 -3.90 -2.10 -8.39
N PRO A 514 -3.29 -3.29 -8.43
CA PRO A 514 -2.07 -3.49 -9.19
C PRO A 514 -2.37 -3.51 -10.69
N VAL A 515 -1.55 -2.83 -11.48
CA VAL A 515 -1.67 -2.79 -12.96
C VAL A 515 -1.44 -4.19 -13.55
N ASN A 516 -0.51 -4.96 -12.97
CA ASN A 516 -0.23 -6.34 -13.39
C ASN A 516 -0.28 -7.30 -12.20
N ALA A 517 -1.41 -8.01 -12.07
CA ALA A 517 -1.64 -9.00 -11.02
C ALA A 517 -0.77 -10.27 -11.12
N ARG A 518 0.10 -10.41 -12.13
CA ARG A 518 1.07 -11.51 -12.25
C ARG A 518 2.40 -11.22 -11.55
N ARG A 519 2.59 -10.02 -11.00
CA ARG A 519 3.77 -9.66 -10.18
C ARG A 519 3.37 -9.70 -8.70
N ALA A 520 4.34 -9.91 -7.81
CA ALA A 520 4.14 -9.79 -6.37
C ALA A 520 3.90 -8.31 -6.01
N LEU A 521 2.63 -7.90 -6.06
CA LEU A 521 2.12 -6.57 -5.75
C LEU A 521 0.95 -6.67 -4.78
N TYR A 522 0.57 -5.57 -4.17
CA TYR A 522 -0.59 -5.50 -3.29
C TYR A 522 -1.87 -5.10 -4.02
N ARG A 523 -3.02 -5.40 -3.42
CA ARG A 523 -4.31 -4.78 -3.71
C ARG A 523 -4.93 -4.36 -2.39
N GLY A 524 -5.55 -3.18 -2.31
CA GLY A 524 -6.14 -2.76 -1.05
C GLY A 524 -6.57 -1.32 -0.97
N THR A 525 -6.55 -0.80 0.26
CA THR A 525 -7.01 0.54 0.61
C THR A 525 -6.01 1.20 1.57
N VAL A 526 -5.77 2.49 1.36
CA VAL A 526 -4.99 3.34 2.24
C VAL A 526 -5.83 4.52 2.71
N TRP A 527 -5.72 4.84 4.00
CA TRP A 527 -6.38 5.96 4.63
C TRP A 527 -5.35 7.05 4.93
N ILE A 528 -5.53 8.22 4.32
CA ILE A 528 -4.61 9.36 4.40
C ILE A 528 -5.29 10.50 5.16
N ASP A 529 -4.66 11.00 6.22
CA ASP A 529 -5.24 12.08 7.05
C ASP A 529 -5.56 13.33 6.23
N ARG A 530 -6.74 13.93 6.43
CA ARG A 530 -7.14 15.12 5.65
C ARG A 530 -6.34 16.38 5.93
N ARG A 531 -5.71 16.50 7.10
CA ARG A 531 -5.04 17.72 7.55
C ARG A 531 -3.54 17.68 7.31
N SER A 532 -2.92 16.56 7.67
CA SER A 532 -1.47 16.36 7.67
C SER A 532 -1.01 15.48 6.53
N PHE A 533 -1.93 14.87 5.78
CA PHE A 533 -1.64 13.98 4.65
C PHE A 533 -0.74 12.80 5.01
N VAL A 534 -0.63 12.43 6.29
CA VAL A 534 0.10 11.25 6.74
C VAL A 534 -0.75 10.00 6.56
N ARG A 535 -0.08 8.86 6.37
CA ARG A 535 -0.74 7.54 6.33
C ARG A 535 -1.22 7.18 7.73
N LEU A 536 -2.50 6.83 7.87
CA LEU A 536 -3.09 6.40 9.15
C LEU A 536 -3.32 4.90 9.20
N LYS A 537 -3.69 4.30 8.07
CA LYS A 537 -4.00 2.87 7.96
C LYS A 537 -3.76 2.40 6.53
N VAL A 538 -3.30 1.15 6.41
CA VAL A 538 -3.26 0.41 5.14
C VAL A 538 -3.91 -0.95 5.38
N GLN A 539 -4.74 -1.38 4.45
CA GLN A 539 -5.17 -2.77 4.35
C GLN A 539 -4.79 -3.27 2.97
N ALA A 540 -4.07 -4.39 2.89
CA ALA A 540 -3.52 -4.90 1.65
C ALA A 540 -3.56 -6.44 1.61
N VAL A 541 -3.87 -6.99 0.44
CA VAL A 541 -3.74 -8.42 0.14
C VAL A 541 -2.70 -8.58 -0.96
N GLU A 542 -1.79 -9.52 -0.80
CA GLU A 542 -0.75 -9.82 -1.78
C GLU A 542 -1.33 -10.62 -2.94
N THR A 543 -0.99 -10.24 -4.18
CA THR A 543 -1.64 -10.79 -5.39
C THR A 543 -0.95 -12.01 -5.99
N LYS A 544 0.35 -12.16 -5.78
CA LYS A 544 1.13 -13.34 -6.16
C LYS A 544 1.93 -13.79 -4.96
N LEU A 545 1.85 -15.08 -4.66
CA LEU A 545 2.55 -15.71 -3.54
C LEU A 545 3.43 -16.85 -4.07
N ALA A 546 4.50 -17.15 -3.34
CA ALA A 546 5.44 -18.21 -3.64
C ALA A 546 5.69 -19.09 -2.40
N GLY A 547 6.15 -20.31 -2.62
CA GLY A 547 6.41 -21.27 -1.53
C GLY A 547 5.12 -21.75 -0.81
N PRO A 548 5.16 -22.03 0.50
CA PRO A 548 4.03 -22.58 1.25
C PRO A 548 2.90 -21.56 1.52
N VAL A 549 3.08 -20.27 1.24
CA VAL A 549 2.07 -19.24 1.53
C VAL A 549 1.08 -19.16 0.37
N VAL A 550 -0.21 -19.35 0.63
CA VAL A 550 -1.27 -19.27 -0.39
C VAL A 550 -2.25 -18.11 -0.18
N SER A 551 -2.14 -17.43 0.96
CA SER A 551 -2.87 -16.20 1.24
C SER A 551 -2.08 -15.32 2.21
N ASN A 552 -2.05 -14.00 1.99
CA ASN A 552 -1.48 -13.00 2.90
C ASN A 552 -2.37 -11.73 2.90
N ASP A 553 -3.10 -11.49 3.99
CA ASP A 553 -3.92 -10.29 4.23
C ASP A 553 -3.32 -9.51 5.40
N GLU A 554 -2.96 -8.25 5.17
CA GLU A 554 -2.27 -7.40 6.14
C GLU A 554 -3.04 -6.10 6.39
N THR A 555 -3.16 -5.72 7.65
CA THR A 555 -3.63 -4.41 8.08
C THR A 555 -2.55 -3.76 8.92
N GLN A 556 -2.10 -2.58 8.51
CA GLN A 556 -1.09 -1.77 9.18
C GLN A 556 -1.74 -0.49 9.70
N ILE A 557 -1.43 -0.11 10.92
CA ILE A 557 -1.92 1.10 11.57
C ILE A 557 -0.72 1.98 11.95
N TYR A 558 -0.87 3.27 11.74
CA TYR A 558 0.16 4.28 11.94
C TYR A 558 -0.32 5.30 12.97
N ALA A 559 0.58 5.69 13.86
CA ALA A 559 0.32 6.68 14.89
C ALA A 559 1.51 7.63 15.05
N GLU A 560 1.27 8.74 15.73
CA GLU A 560 2.33 9.66 16.13
C GLU A 560 3.29 8.97 17.11
N ALA A 561 4.56 8.92 16.75
CA ALA A 561 5.63 8.23 17.48
C ALA A 561 6.56 9.19 18.25
N GLY A 562 6.41 10.50 18.05
CA GLY A 562 7.24 11.53 18.67
C GLY A 562 7.46 12.75 17.77
N GLY A 563 8.27 13.70 18.24
CA GLY A 563 8.63 14.91 17.49
C GLY A 563 9.95 14.77 16.74
N LEU A 564 9.95 15.20 15.48
CA LEU A 564 11.15 15.53 14.69
C LEU A 564 11.27 17.06 14.60
N PRO A 565 12.43 17.60 14.18
CA PRO A 565 12.58 19.03 13.94
C PRO A 565 11.46 19.56 13.02
N GLY A 566 10.61 20.44 13.57
CA GLY A 566 9.52 21.10 12.84
C GLY A 566 8.29 20.23 12.50
N ARG A 567 8.21 18.95 12.91
CA ARG A 567 7.07 18.07 12.54
C ARG A 567 6.91 16.84 13.46
N PRO A 568 5.71 16.28 13.63
CA PRO A 568 5.53 14.97 14.26
C PRO A 568 5.98 13.84 13.32
N ALA A 569 6.55 12.76 13.89
CA ALA A 569 6.82 11.52 13.17
C ALA A 569 5.61 10.58 13.26
N TRP A 570 5.20 10.02 12.13
CA TRP A 570 4.16 9.01 12.01
C TRP A 570 4.79 7.69 11.60
N LEU A 571 4.80 6.72 12.51
CA LEU A 571 5.39 5.40 12.30
C LEU A 571 4.34 4.32 12.52
N MET A 572 4.58 3.13 11.96
CA MET A 572 3.70 1.98 12.16
C MET A 572 3.75 1.59 13.64
N ASN A 573 2.59 1.55 14.29
CA ASN A 573 2.48 1.16 15.69
C ASN A 573 1.86 -0.23 15.88
N HIS A 574 1.10 -0.70 14.89
CA HIS A 574 0.39 -1.98 14.95
C HIS A 574 0.28 -2.62 13.55
N LEU A 575 0.55 -3.92 13.46
CA LEU A 575 0.33 -4.71 12.24
C LEU A 575 -0.41 -5.99 12.59
N VAL A 576 -1.49 -6.27 11.88
CA VAL A 576 -2.22 -7.54 11.94
C VAL A 576 -2.12 -8.21 10.57
N SER A 577 -1.57 -9.41 10.52
CA SER A 577 -1.43 -10.21 9.31
C SER A 577 -2.11 -11.56 9.48
N LYS A 578 -2.72 -12.04 8.40
CA LYS A 578 -3.38 -13.34 8.32
C LYS A 578 -2.86 -14.07 7.13
N GLN A 579 -2.21 -15.20 7.41
CA GLN A 579 -1.57 -16.02 6.41
C GLN A 579 -2.18 -17.41 6.41
N VAL A 580 -2.40 -17.96 5.22
CA VAL A 580 -2.74 -19.38 5.06
C VAL A 580 -1.53 -20.05 4.47
N PHE A 581 -0.96 -20.99 5.22
CA PHE A 581 0.12 -21.86 4.76
C PHE A 581 -0.43 -23.20 4.31
N LEU A 582 0.12 -23.79 3.26
CA LEU A 582 -0.04 -25.21 2.96
C LEU A 582 1.10 -25.97 3.63
N ILE A 583 0.78 -26.76 4.66
CA ILE A 583 1.73 -27.58 5.41
C ILE A 583 1.12 -28.97 5.55
N ALA A 584 1.85 -30.01 5.15
CA ALA A 584 1.42 -31.40 5.27
C ALA A 584 0.04 -31.68 4.64
N GLY A 585 -0.24 -31.13 3.46
CA GLY A 585 -1.50 -31.31 2.73
C GLY A 585 -2.67 -30.51 3.27
N ARG A 586 -2.45 -29.71 4.33
CA ARG A 586 -3.49 -28.98 5.04
C ARG A 586 -3.25 -27.48 4.97
N SER A 587 -4.33 -26.72 4.93
CA SER A 587 -4.27 -25.30 5.21
C SER A 587 -3.99 -25.11 6.71
N VAL A 588 -3.03 -24.25 7.03
CA VAL A 588 -2.73 -23.82 8.40
C VAL A 588 -2.92 -22.32 8.43
N LEU A 589 -3.87 -21.85 9.24
CA LEU A 589 -4.07 -20.41 9.44
C LEU A 589 -3.03 -19.94 10.44
N VAL A 590 -2.34 -18.86 10.11
CA VAL A 590 -1.43 -18.17 11.02
C VAL A 590 -1.87 -16.73 11.14
N GLU A 591 -2.23 -16.35 12.35
CA GLU A 591 -2.56 -14.97 12.69
C GLU A 591 -1.35 -14.35 13.37
N ARG A 592 -0.86 -13.24 12.83
CA ARG A 592 0.33 -12.55 13.33
C ARG A 592 -0.05 -11.14 13.73
N GLU A 593 0.38 -10.72 14.91
CA GLU A 593 0.14 -9.39 15.46
C GLU A 593 1.45 -8.78 15.94
N LEU A 594 1.77 -7.57 15.49
CA LEU A 594 2.96 -6.83 15.90
C LEU A 594 2.54 -5.53 16.57
N HIS A 595 3.10 -5.24 17.74
CA HIS A 595 2.95 -3.99 18.45
C HIS A 595 4.31 -3.30 18.57
N PHE A 596 4.39 -2.03 18.18
CA PHE A 596 5.59 -1.21 18.29
C PHE A 596 5.41 -0.20 19.42
N THR A 597 6.25 -0.29 20.45
CA THR A 597 6.23 0.59 21.63
C THR A 597 7.62 1.18 21.88
N ASP A 598 7.72 2.11 22.84
CA ASP A 598 8.99 2.70 23.29
C ASP A 598 9.86 3.24 22.14
N VAL A 599 9.21 3.91 21.19
CA VAL A 599 9.87 4.43 19.99
C VAL A 599 10.75 5.61 20.37
N SER A 600 12.02 5.54 19.97
CA SER A 600 13.01 6.61 20.16
C SER A 600 13.55 7.04 18.80
N LEU A 601 13.40 8.32 18.46
CA LEU A 601 13.76 8.91 17.16
C LEU A 601 15.14 9.57 17.23
N ASN A 602 15.92 9.51 16.15
CA ASN A 602 17.24 10.14 15.99
C ASN A 602 18.14 9.94 17.21
N VAL A 603 18.34 8.68 17.58
CA VAL A 603 19.03 8.28 18.80
C VAL A 603 20.54 8.57 18.69
N PRO A 604 21.15 9.39 19.57
CA PRO A 604 22.55 9.78 19.44
C PRO A 604 23.54 8.60 19.53
N ASP A 605 23.24 7.59 20.35
CA ASP A 605 24.07 6.40 20.57
C ASP A 605 23.61 5.18 19.77
N PHE A 606 22.75 5.37 18.76
CA PHE A 606 22.18 4.30 17.92
C PHE A 606 23.21 3.25 17.47
N ASN A 607 24.34 3.73 16.92
CA ASN A 607 25.40 2.86 16.42
C ASN A 607 26.07 2.04 17.54
N ALA A 608 26.28 2.64 18.72
CA ALA A 608 26.88 1.94 19.85
C ALA A 608 25.95 0.83 20.37
N VAL A 609 24.67 1.11 20.52
CA VAL A 609 23.66 0.13 20.96
C VAL A 609 23.52 -1.00 19.93
N ARG A 610 23.44 -0.68 18.63
CA ARG A 610 23.38 -1.67 17.55
C ARG A 610 24.62 -2.55 17.51
N MET A 611 25.81 -1.97 17.67
CA MET A 611 27.06 -2.74 17.70
C MET A 611 27.15 -3.64 18.94
N SER A 612 26.68 -3.18 20.10
CA SER A 612 26.56 -4.00 21.31
C SER A 612 25.61 -5.20 21.09
N ALA A 613 24.46 -4.97 20.46
CA ALA A 613 23.54 -6.05 20.08
C ALA A 613 24.21 -7.06 19.12
N ARG A 614 24.95 -6.59 18.11
CA ARG A 614 25.70 -7.45 17.19
C ARG A 614 26.81 -8.26 17.88
N ALA A 615 27.49 -7.70 18.87
CA ALA A 615 28.50 -8.39 19.68
C ALA A 615 27.89 -9.43 20.65
N SER A 616 26.63 -9.26 21.06
CA SER A 616 25.93 -10.20 21.95
C SER A 616 25.72 -11.58 21.31
N ASN A 617 25.37 -12.59 22.13
CA ASN A 617 24.99 -13.93 21.65
C ASN A 617 23.48 -14.07 21.34
N ARG A 618 22.73 -12.96 21.28
CA ARG A 618 21.31 -12.99 20.95
C ARG A 618 21.07 -13.32 19.48
N ILE A 619 19.89 -13.87 19.19
CA ILE A 619 19.45 -14.06 17.82
C ILE A 619 19.18 -12.67 17.23
N MET A 620 19.63 -12.46 15.98
CA MET A 620 19.37 -11.22 15.26
C MET A 620 18.87 -11.52 13.86
N TYR A 621 18.08 -10.60 13.34
CA TYR A 621 17.52 -10.65 12.00
C TYR A 621 17.84 -9.37 11.23
N ARG A 622 17.84 -9.46 9.90
CA ARG A 622 17.98 -8.32 9.00
C ARG A 622 16.94 -8.40 7.91
N ASP A 623 16.27 -7.29 7.62
CA ASP A 623 15.42 -7.18 6.44
C ASP A 623 16.29 -7.03 5.18
N THR A 624 15.94 -7.77 4.13
CA THR A 624 16.66 -7.84 2.85
C THR A 624 15.68 -7.85 1.69
N ASP A 625 16.14 -7.71 0.45
CA ASP A 625 15.27 -7.80 -0.74
C ASP A 625 14.63 -9.18 -0.92
N GLN A 626 15.08 -10.19 -0.18
CA GLN A 626 14.54 -11.55 -0.18
C GLN A 626 13.67 -11.84 1.06
N GLY A 627 13.31 -10.81 1.83
CA GLY A 627 12.60 -10.91 3.11
C GLY A 627 13.53 -10.92 4.32
N VAL A 628 12.99 -11.19 5.50
CA VAL A 628 13.77 -11.24 6.75
C VAL A 628 14.70 -12.45 6.75
N ARG A 629 15.96 -12.22 7.15
CA ARG A 629 17.03 -13.24 7.20
C ARG A 629 17.75 -13.22 8.54
N TYR A 630 18.29 -14.37 8.95
CA TYR A 630 19.14 -14.47 10.12
C TYR A 630 20.46 -13.70 9.92
N LEU A 631 20.87 -12.96 10.95
CA LEU A 631 22.14 -12.25 11.00
C LEU A 631 23.10 -13.02 11.92
N VAL A 632 23.93 -13.88 11.33
CA VAL A 632 24.74 -14.89 12.04
C VAL A 632 26.16 -14.40 12.30
N LYS A 633 26.77 -14.83 13.41
CA LYS A 633 28.17 -14.51 13.73
C LYS A 633 29.14 -15.27 12.82
N LYS A 634 30.10 -14.54 12.25
CA LYS A 634 31.31 -15.07 11.60
C LYS A 634 32.52 -14.31 12.15
N GLY A 635 33.23 -14.94 13.08
CA GLY A 635 34.26 -14.26 13.89
C GLY A 635 33.63 -13.15 14.74
N GLU A 636 34.24 -11.96 14.71
CA GLU A 636 33.79 -10.76 15.45
C GLU A 636 32.67 -9.98 14.73
N THR A 637 32.29 -10.38 13.52
CA THR A 637 31.28 -9.67 12.71
C THR A 637 30.03 -10.52 12.55
N ARG A 638 28.90 -9.87 12.22
CA ARG A 638 27.71 -10.57 11.77
C ARG A 638 27.49 -10.38 10.29
N VAL A 639 27.06 -11.45 9.63
CA VAL A 639 26.71 -11.46 8.21
C VAL A 639 25.30 -11.99 8.01
N VAL A 640 24.66 -11.53 6.94
CA VAL A 640 23.36 -12.07 6.52
C VAL A 640 23.57 -13.53 6.11
N SER A 641 22.76 -14.43 6.66
CA SER A 641 22.73 -15.82 6.25
C SER A 641 21.95 -15.95 4.94
N ASN A 642 22.58 -16.50 3.92
CA ASN A 642 21.93 -16.90 2.67
C ASN A 642 21.25 -18.27 2.78
N GLN A 643 21.46 -19.01 3.87
CA GLN A 643 20.79 -20.28 4.11
C GLN A 643 19.35 -20.01 4.55
N MET A 644 18.40 -20.42 3.71
CA MET A 644 17.00 -20.47 4.09
C MET A 644 16.78 -21.65 5.05
N THR A 645 16.12 -21.41 6.18
CA THR A 645 15.66 -22.50 7.06
C THR A 645 14.44 -23.15 6.41
N THR A 646 14.67 -24.08 5.48
CA THR A 646 13.60 -24.76 4.74
C THR A 646 13.17 -26.08 5.38
N SER A 647 13.76 -26.51 6.49
CA SER A 647 13.35 -27.75 7.14
C SER A 647 13.38 -27.66 8.67
N ALA A 648 12.45 -28.34 9.32
CA ALA A 648 12.45 -28.62 10.74
C ALA A 648 12.47 -30.15 10.96
N ARG A 649 13.27 -30.61 11.92
CA ARG A 649 13.36 -32.04 12.26
C ARG A 649 13.27 -32.19 13.77
N ALA A 650 12.58 -33.23 14.21
CA ALA A 650 12.52 -33.60 15.61
C ALA A 650 12.56 -35.12 15.77
N PHE A 651 13.13 -35.57 16.88
CA PHE A 651 12.94 -36.92 17.37
C PHE A 651 11.74 -36.93 18.31
N ALA A 652 10.79 -37.82 18.06
CA ALA A 652 9.60 -38.02 18.88
C ALA A 652 9.71 -39.36 19.62
N LEU A 653 9.51 -39.36 20.94
CA LEU A 653 9.49 -40.58 21.76
C LEU A 653 8.34 -40.52 22.75
N GLY A 654 7.58 -41.58 22.92
CA GLY A 654 6.38 -41.56 23.74
C GLY A 654 5.64 -42.88 23.75
N ALA A 655 4.48 -42.87 24.39
CA ALA A 655 3.53 -43.97 24.35
C ALA A 655 2.10 -43.44 24.49
N ASP A 656 1.17 -44.14 23.85
CA ASP A 656 -0.26 -43.93 23.97
C ASP A 656 -0.89 -45.12 24.69
N VAL A 657 -1.62 -44.86 25.77
CA VAL A 657 -2.31 -45.86 26.58
C VAL A 657 -3.81 -45.67 26.34
N ASP A 658 -4.36 -46.46 25.42
CA ASP A 658 -5.78 -46.56 25.11
C ASP A 658 -6.29 -47.96 25.51
N PRO A 659 -7.38 -48.06 26.31
CA PRO A 659 -8.01 -49.33 26.71
C PRO A 659 -8.41 -50.27 25.57
N SER A 660 -8.48 -49.78 24.34
CA SER A 660 -8.78 -50.55 23.12
C SER A 660 -7.60 -51.45 22.70
N PHE A 661 -6.39 -51.19 23.19
CA PHE A 661 -5.20 -51.98 22.91
C PHE A 661 -4.79 -52.81 24.12
N ASP A 662 -4.28 -54.02 23.86
CA ASP A 662 -3.80 -54.91 24.92
C ASP A 662 -2.44 -54.46 25.50
N TYR A 663 -1.78 -53.49 24.86
CA TYR A 663 -0.49 -52.91 25.23
C TYR A 663 -0.43 -51.42 24.85
N PRO A 664 0.36 -50.59 25.56
CA PRO A 664 0.61 -49.20 25.15
C PRO A 664 1.21 -49.14 23.75
N LEU A 665 0.68 -48.27 22.89
CA LEU A 665 1.23 -48.03 21.55
C LEU A 665 2.51 -47.19 21.66
N PRO A 666 3.70 -47.72 21.35
CA PRO A 666 4.92 -46.94 21.41
C PRO A 666 4.96 -45.91 20.28
N ILE A 667 5.36 -44.69 20.61
CA ILE A 667 5.67 -43.62 19.65
C ILE A 667 7.19 -43.44 19.69
N GLY A 668 7.89 -43.65 18.58
CA GLY A 668 9.35 -43.57 18.59
C GLY A 668 9.90 -43.39 17.19
N GLY A 669 10.29 -42.17 16.83
CA GLY A 669 10.49 -41.84 15.43
C GLY A 669 11.12 -40.50 15.10
N LEU A 670 11.28 -40.27 13.79
CA LEU A 670 11.68 -39.00 13.21
C LEU A 670 10.44 -38.28 12.69
N ASP A 671 10.31 -37.02 13.07
CA ASP A 671 9.38 -36.05 12.49
C ASP A 671 10.18 -35.10 11.61
N ILE A 672 9.84 -35.03 10.33
CA ILE A 672 10.55 -34.26 9.30
C ILE A 672 9.53 -33.38 8.59
N LEU A 673 9.76 -32.07 8.62
CA LEU A 673 9.09 -31.08 7.80
C LEU A 673 10.14 -30.42 6.90
N ASP A 674 10.01 -30.56 5.58
CA ASP A 674 10.85 -29.90 4.59
C ASP A 674 9.96 -29.11 3.63
N PHE A 675 10.14 -27.80 3.58
CA PHE A 675 9.37 -26.86 2.76
C PHE A 675 9.96 -26.68 1.35
N ASN A 676 11.12 -27.27 1.06
CA ASN A 676 11.74 -27.26 -0.26
C ASN A 676 12.43 -28.60 -0.56
N PHE A 677 11.66 -29.67 -0.41
CA PHE A 677 12.11 -31.04 -0.58
C PHE A 677 12.75 -31.23 -1.97
N LEU A 678 13.97 -31.77 -1.97
CA LEU A 678 14.80 -31.98 -3.16
C LEU A 678 15.14 -30.70 -3.96
N ASN A 679 14.98 -29.51 -3.38
CA ASN A 679 15.11 -28.21 -4.06
C ASN A 679 14.18 -28.07 -5.28
N ARG A 680 12.95 -28.60 -5.18
CA ARG A 680 11.96 -28.61 -6.28
C ARG A 680 10.67 -27.86 -5.93
N ASP A 681 10.71 -26.96 -4.95
CA ASP A 681 9.52 -26.25 -4.43
C ASP A 681 8.40 -27.19 -3.96
N MET A 682 8.76 -28.44 -3.64
CA MET A 682 7.89 -29.45 -3.04
C MET A 682 8.05 -29.43 -1.53
N GLN A 683 7.07 -29.94 -0.80
CA GLN A 683 7.17 -30.09 0.65
C GLN A 683 6.94 -31.53 1.08
N LEU A 684 7.72 -31.98 2.05
CA LEU A 684 7.61 -33.29 2.68
C LEU A 684 7.28 -33.09 4.15
N ALA A 685 6.18 -33.68 4.61
CA ALA A 685 5.92 -33.92 6.01
C ALA A 685 5.96 -35.43 6.25
N LEU A 686 6.81 -35.91 7.16
CA LEU A 686 6.95 -37.33 7.44
C LEU A 686 7.15 -37.55 8.94
N LEU A 687 6.22 -38.28 9.55
CA LEU A 687 6.42 -38.90 10.85
C LEU A 687 6.63 -40.40 10.63
N TYR A 688 7.83 -40.87 10.97
CA TYR A 688 8.20 -42.29 10.86
C TYR A 688 8.61 -42.84 12.22
N GLY A 689 7.76 -43.72 12.77
CA GLY A 689 7.88 -44.34 14.09
C GLY A 689 8.33 -45.81 14.08
N GLY A 690 8.93 -46.29 12.99
CA GLY A 690 9.33 -47.70 12.81
C GLY A 690 8.17 -48.64 12.47
N VAL A 691 7.15 -48.71 13.35
CA VAL A 691 5.92 -49.50 13.13
C VAL A 691 4.75 -48.67 12.61
N ILE A 692 4.89 -47.35 12.56
CA ILE A 692 3.92 -46.41 12.00
C ILE A 692 4.64 -45.47 11.06
N ALA A 693 4.04 -45.19 9.91
CA ALA A 693 4.50 -44.18 8.97
C ALA A 693 3.30 -43.37 8.52
N LEU A 694 3.37 -42.06 8.67
CA LEU A 694 2.40 -41.14 8.10
C LEU A 694 3.13 -39.96 7.50
N GLY A 695 2.66 -39.51 6.34
CA GLY A 695 3.30 -38.41 5.67
C GLY A 695 2.51 -37.87 4.50
N ASN A 696 3.02 -36.75 4.01
CA ASN A 696 2.46 -35.98 2.95
C ASN A 696 3.60 -35.46 2.07
N LEU A 697 3.44 -35.63 0.76
CA LEU A 697 4.28 -34.99 -0.25
C LEU A 697 3.41 -34.02 -1.05
N GLN A 698 3.72 -32.74 -1.02
CA GLN A 698 2.88 -31.71 -1.64
C GLN A 698 3.65 -30.77 -2.55
N HIS A 699 2.95 -30.24 -3.56
CA HIS A 699 3.39 -29.15 -4.40
C HIS A 699 2.37 -27.99 -4.25
N PRO A 700 2.76 -26.87 -3.61
CA PRO A 700 1.81 -25.83 -3.21
C PRO A 700 1.31 -24.96 -4.38
N ASN A 701 2.05 -24.88 -5.49
CA ASN A 701 1.76 -23.97 -6.60
C ASN A 701 1.93 -24.62 -7.99
N LEU A 702 0.95 -25.39 -8.44
CA LEU A 702 0.87 -25.91 -9.80
C LEU A 702 0.36 -24.84 -10.79
N TRP A 703 0.83 -24.93 -12.04
CA TRP A 703 0.35 -24.17 -13.21
C TRP A 703 0.16 -22.65 -13.01
N GLY A 704 1.00 -22.02 -12.17
CA GLY A 704 0.94 -20.58 -11.94
C GLY A 704 0.19 -20.12 -10.68
N GLY A 705 -0.03 -21.00 -9.70
CA GLY A 705 -0.12 -20.60 -8.28
C GLY A 705 -1.48 -20.60 -7.60
N LYS A 706 -2.52 -21.19 -8.21
CA LYS A 706 -3.83 -21.38 -7.55
C LYS A 706 -4.19 -22.83 -7.28
N PHE A 707 -3.44 -23.76 -7.87
CA PHE A 707 -3.64 -25.18 -7.68
C PHE A 707 -2.54 -25.73 -6.80
N ASP A 708 -2.92 -26.58 -5.85
CA ASP A 708 -1.98 -27.41 -5.11
C ASP A 708 -2.28 -28.88 -5.39
N ALA A 709 -1.27 -29.73 -5.29
CA ALA A 709 -1.47 -31.17 -5.30
C ALA A 709 -0.69 -31.81 -4.18
N SER A 710 -1.24 -32.86 -3.59
CA SER A 710 -0.57 -33.62 -2.56
C SER A 710 -0.83 -35.11 -2.65
N ILE A 711 0.09 -35.88 -2.08
CA ILE A 711 -0.03 -37.31 -1.87
C ILE A 711 0.10 -37.56 -0.38
N ASP A 712 -0.96 -38.08 0.22
CA ASP A 712 -0.98 -38.55 1.59
C ASP A 712 -0.67 -40.04 1.64
N PHE A 713 0.00 -40.49 2.70
CA PHE A 713 0.19 -41.90 2.98
C PHE A 713 0.18 -42.17 4.48
N PHE A 714 -0.39 -43.31 4.85
CA PHE A 714 -0.47 -43.82 6.20
C PHE A 714 -0.27 -45.34 6.17
N GLY A 715 0.47 -45.87 7.14
CA GLY A 715 0.62 -47.30 7.32
C GLY A 715 0.96 -47.65 8.76
N LEU A 716 0.36 -48.74 9.23
CA LEU A 716 0.67 -49.38 10.50
C LEU A 716 1.23 -50.78 10.20
N ALA A 717 2.35 -51.14 10.82
CA ALA A 717 3.01 -52.44 10.64
C ALA A 717 2.71 -53.43 11.79
N VAL A 718 1.76 -53.09 12.68
CA VAL A 718 1.29 -53.94 13.78
C VAL A 718 -0.21 -54.19 13.66
N LYS A 719 -0.65 -55.34 14.14
CA LYS A 719 -2.07 -55.71 14.16
C LYS A 719 -2.80 -54.82 15.16
N SER A 720 -3.78 -54.06 14.66
CA SER A 720 -4.76 -53.35 15.47
C SER A 720 -5.96 -54.24 15.74
N ASN A 721 -6.54 -54.11 16.94
CA ASN A 721 -7.68 -54.91 17.36
C ASN A 721 -8.98 -54.17 16.99
N ASP A 722 -9.94 -54.87 16.39
CA ASP A 722 -11.30 -54.38 16.19
C ASP A 722 -12.27 -55.16 17.09
N ASP A 723 -12.70 -54.50 18.17
CA ASP A 723 -13.61 -55.02 19.18
C ASP A 723 -15.03 -54.48 19.00
N VAL A 724 -16.06 -55.25 19.36
CA VAL A 724 -17.46 -54.83 19.34
C VAL A 724 -18.02 -54.92 20.75
N PHE A 725 -18.80 -53.92 21.13
CA PHE A 725 -19.47 -53.84 22.42
C PHE A 725 -20.98 -53.78 22.23
N ASP A 726 -21.70 -54.40 23.15
CA ASP A 726 -23.15 -54.33 23.32
C ASP A 726 -23.50 -54.03 24.79
N ALA A 727 -24.80 -54.00 25.13
CA ALA A 727 -25.26 -53.75 26.50
C ALA A 727 -24.76 -54.76 27.55
N LEU A 728 -24.35 -55.97 27.13
CA LEU A 728 -23.78 -57.02 27.99
C LEU A 728 -22.24 -56.93 28.09
N GLY A 729 -21.61 -56.10 27.25
CA GLY A 729 -20.18 -55.81 27.24
C GLY A 729 -19.54 -56.17 25.90
N ARG A 730 -18.27 -56.55 25.94
CA ARG A 730 -17.54 -56.95 24.72
C ARG A 730 -18.12 -58.25 24.14
N ARG A 731 -18.52 -58.24 22.86
CA ARG A 731 -18.98 -59.44 22.13
C ARG A 731 -17.83 -60.43 22.00
N SER A 732 -17.89 -61.49 22.79
CA SER A 732 -16.85 -62.53 22.84
C SER A 732 -16.91 -63.40 21.58
N GLY A 733 -15.75 -63.77 21.02
CA GLY A 733 -15.70 -64.56 19.80
C GLY A 733 -15.67 -63.76 18.48
N GLU A 734 -15.87 -62.44 18.52
CA GLU A 734 -16.03 -61.62 17.31
C GLU A 734 -14.90 -60.62 17.07
N ARG A 735 -13.82 -60.69 17.89
CA ARG A 735 -12.63 -59.85 17.71
C ARG A 735 -11.98 -60.18 16.38
N VAL A 736 -11.61 -59.15 15.63
CA VAL A 736 -10.83 -59.28 14.38
C VAL A 736 -9.62 -58.38 14.48
N ASN A 737 -8.47 -58.83 13.98
CA ASN A 737 -7.26 -58.04 13.90
C ASN A 737 -7.13 -57.45 12.49
N ARG A 738 -6.70 -56.20 12.35
CA ARG A 738 -6.46 -55.59 11.04
C ARG A 738 -5.15 -54.83 10.95
N ILE A 739 -4.56 -54.81 9.75
CA ILE A 739 -3.43 -53.96 9.37
C ILE A 739 -3.91 -53.00 8.27
N PRO A 740 -4.11 -51.71 8.59
CA PRO A 740 -4.52 -50.71 7.62
C PRO A 740 -3.33 -50.02 6.94
N VAL A 741 -3.44 -49.82 5.63
CA VAL A 741 -2.57 -48.95 4.82
C VAL A 741 -3.47 -48.06 3.97
N ALA A 742 -3.17 -46.77 3.91
CA ALA A 742 -3.91 -45.82 3.10
C ALA A 742 -2.97 -44.91 2.32
N THR A 743 -3.38 -44.51 1.12
CA THR A 743 -2.76 -43.42 0.37
C THR A 743 -3.82 -42.63 -0.37
N GLY A 744 -3.61 -41.33 -0.55
CA GLY A 744 -4.55 -40.48 -1.25
C GLY A 744 -3.86 -39.45 -2.11
N VAL A 745 -4.52 -39.03 -3.18
CA VAL A 745 -4.10 -37.91 -4.03
C VAL A 745 -5.13 -36.80 -3.89
N ASN A 746 -4.66 -35.58 -3.63
CA ASN A 746 -5.50 -34.40 -3.51
C ASN A 746 -5.11 -33.36 -4.56
N ILE A 747 -6.09 -32.67 -5.10
CA ILE A 747 -5.91 -31.48 -5.95
C ILE A 747 -6.76 -30.35 -5.35
N GLY A 748 -6.09 -29.33 -4.84
CA GLY A 748 -6.70 -28.13 -4.29
C GLY A 748 -6.80 -26.99 -5.30
N TYR A 749 -7.86 -26.19 -5.23
CA TYR A 749 -8.03 -24.95 -5.97
C TYR A 749 -8.38 -23.79 -5.01
N GLN A 750 -7.48 -22.82 -4.93
CA GLN A 750 -7.64 -21.62 -4.12
C GLN A 750 -8.53 -20.59 -4.85
N VAL A 751 -9.83 -20.61 -4.56
CA VAL A 751 -10.85 -19.78 -5.22
C VAL A 751 -10.66 -18.30 -4.89
N THR A 752 -10.46 -18.02 -3.60
CA THR A 752 -10.19 -16.68 -3.05
C THR A 752 -9.15 -16.81 -1.93
N PRO A 753 -8.61 -15.72 -1.36
CA PRO A 753 -7.65 -15.80 -0.25
C PRO A 753 -8.15 -16.54 1.01
N PHE A 754 -9.45 -16.83 1.13
CA PHE A 754 -10.05 -17.46 2.31
C PHE A 754 -10.83 -18.74 2.00
N HIS A 755 -11.01 -19.10 0.73
CA HIS A 755 -11.84 -20.23 0.30
C HIS A 755 -11.04 -21.20 -0.58
N LYS A 756 -11.07 -22.49 -0.23
CA LYS A 756 -10.42 -23.57 -0.97
C LYS A 756 -11.42 -24.68 -1.29
N LEU A 757 -11.32 -25.23 -2.50
CA LEU A 757 -12.00 -26.46 -2.91
C LEU A 757 -10.94 -27.54 -3.14
N THR A 758 -11.20 -28.77 -2.73
CA THR A 758 -10.27 -29.89 -2.91
C THR A 758 -11.01 -31.07 -3.53
N GLY A 759 -10.51 -31.60 -4.64
CA GLY A 759 -10.88 -32.95 -5.10
C GLY A 759 -9.89 -33.95 -4.55
N HIS A 760 -10.37 -35.09 -4.05
CA HIS A 760 -9.49 -36.13 -3.50
C HIS A 760 -9.90 -37.52 -3.96
N TYR A 761 -8.89 -38.38 -4.10
CA TYR A 761 -9.02 -39.81 -4.33
C TYR A 761 -8.22 -40.56 -3.28
N GLU A 762 -8.81 -41.57 -2.66
CA GLU A 762 -8.21 -42.35 -1.60
C GLU A 762 -8.19 -43.83 -1.95
N LEU A 763 -7.11 -44.51 -1.57
CA LEU A 763 -6.96 -45.95 -1.65
C LEU A 763 -6.62 -46.47 -0.27
N HIS A 764 -7.54 -47.21 0.32
CA HIS A 764 -7.36 -47.92 1.59
C HIS A 764 -7.15 -49.40 1.31
N TYR A 765 -6.31 -50.06 2.09
CA TYR A 765 -6.14 -51.50 2.10
C TYR A 765 -6.18 -52.01 3.53
N ASP A 766 -7.14 -52.87 3.83
CA ASP A 766 -7.28 -53.53 5.11
C ASP A 766 -6.95 -55.01 4.93
N ALA A 767 -5.89 -55.48 5.61
CA ALA A 767 -5.62 -56.91 5.77
C ALA A 767 -6.21 -57.39 7.10
N TYR A 768 -7.12 -58.36 7.04
CA TYR A 768 -7.84 -58.90 8.18
C TYR A 768 -7.23 -60.23 8.63
N PHE A 769 -7.17 -60.41 9.94
CA PHE A 769 -6.61 -61.58 10.59
C PHE A 769 -7.53 -62.06 11.69
N ARG A 770 -7.61 -63.39 11.85
CA ARG A 770 -8.24 -63.99 13.01
C ARG A 770 -7.42 -63.68 14.27
N ASP A 771 -8.10 -63.36 15.37
CA ASP A 771 -7.53 -63.25 16.70
C ASP A 771 -7.56 -64.60 17.43
N ALA A 772 -6.73 -64.78 18.46
CA ALA A 772 -6.74 -66.00 19.28
C ALA A 772 -8.10 -66.23 19.97
N THR A 773 -8.88 -65.16 20.20
CA THR A 773 -10.21 -65.21 20.83
C THR A 773 -11.38 -65.25 19.84
N THR A 774 -11.13 -65.20 18.52
CA THR A 774 -12.20 -65.29 17.52
C THR A 774 -12.80 -66.70 17.51
N ALA A 775 -14.12 -66.80 17.57
CA ALA A 775 -14.84 -68.06 17.57
C ALA A 775 -14.61 -68.84 16.27
N ALA A 776 -14.66 -70.17 16.35
CA ALA A 776 -14.34 -71.04 15.22
C ALA A 776 -15.29 -70.82 14.03
N ASP A 777 -16.55 -70.57 14.31
CA ASP A 777 -17.68 -70.34 13.39
C ASP A 777 -17.81 -68.89 12.92
N PHE A 778 -17.06 -67.94 13.48
CA PHE A 778 -17.07 -66.55 13.03
C PHE A 778 -16.20 -66.38 11.77
N ALA A 779 -16.82 -66.03 10.64
CA ALA A 779 -16.11 -65.72 9.41
C ALA A 779 -15.50 -64.31 9.47
N ILE A 780 -14.19 -64.17 9.28
CA ILE A 780 -13.56 -62.84 9.21
C ILE A 780 -13.83 -62.17 7.86
N PRO A 781 -13.85 -60.82 7.78
CA PRO A 781 -13.94 -60.12 6.51
C PRO A 781 -12.80 -60.49 5.57
N SER A 782 -13.06 -60.40 4.26
CA SER A 782 -12.00 -60.57 3.26
C SER A 782 -11.12 -59.34 3.18
N ASP A 783 -9.80 -59.54 3.09
CA ASP A 783 -8.85 -58.50 2.68
C ASP A 783 -9.37 -57.76 1.45
N THR A 784 -9.36 -56.43 1.51
CA THR A 784 -9.93 -55.61 0.44
C THR A 784 -9.17 -54.30 0.28
N ALA A 785 -9.07 -53.87 -0.98
CA ALA A 785 -8.78 -52.49 -1.32
C ALA A 785 -10.09 -51.71 -1.46
N THR A 786 -10.16 -50.52 -0.88
CA THR A 786 -11.29 -49.60 -0.94
C THR A 786 -10.87 -48.33 -1.65
N ASN A 787 -11.56 -48.01 -2.74
CA ASN A 787 -11.34 -46.79 -3.50
C ASN A 787 -12.35 -45.74 -3.03
N GLY A 788 -11.89 -44.55 -2.70
CA GLY A 788 -12.69 -43.41 -2.30
C GLY A 788 -12.51 -42.26 -3.28
N GLU A 789 -13.60 -41.58 -3.64
CA GLU A 789 -13.56 -40.36 -4.43
C GLU A 789 -14.44 -39.30 -3.76
N GLY A 790 -13.94 -38.08 -3.67
CA GLY A 790 -14.62 -37.06 -2.88
C GLY A 790 -14.21 -35.63 -3.18
N ALA A 791 -14.93 -34.73 -2.53
CA ALA A 791 -14.70 -33.30 -2.59
C ALA A 791 -14.75 -32.69 -1.20
N GLY A 792 -13.89 -31.70 -0.98
CA GLY A 792 -13.79 -30.92 0.24
C GLY A 792 -13.91 -29.42 -0.04
N TYR A 793 -14.43 -28.70 0.94
CA TYR A 793 -14.49 -27.25 0.97
C TYR A 793 -13.93 -26.74 2.30
N GLU A 794 -13.15 -25.67 2.22
CA GLU A 794 -12.61 -25.00 3.39
C GLU A 794 -12.77 -23.48 3.28
N PHE A 795 -13.19 -22.86 4.38
CA PHE A 795 -13.14 -21.43 4.59
C PHE A 795 -12.39 -21.08 5.88
N ARG A 796 -11.44 -20.15 5.83
CA ARG A 796 -10.71 -19.67 7.01
C ARG A 796 -10.55 -18.16 7.03
N ARG A 797 -11.08 -17.48 8.06
CA ARG A 797 -10.92 -16.02 8.24
C ARG A 797 -11.20 -15.57 9.67
N ARG A 798 -10.37 -14.70 10.26
CA ARG A 798 -10.61 -14.07 11.58
C ARG A 798 -10.85 -15.11 12.69
N GLY A 799 -10.02 -16.16 12.74
CA GLY A 799 -10.18 -17.30 13.65
C GLY A 799 -11.45 -18.13 13.42
N TYR A 800 -12.26 -17.87 12.39
CA TYR A 800 -13.33 -18.78 11.98
C TYR A 800 -12.78 -19.79 10.97
N SER A 801 -13.14 -21.06 11.14
CA SER A 801 -12.92 -22.12 10.16
C SER A 801 -14.23 -22.82 9.86
N ALA A 802 -14.56 -23.03 8.59
CA ALA A 802 -15.66 -23.88 8.17
C ALA A 802 -15.16 -24.92 7.19
N THR A 803 -15.52 -26.18 7.42
CA THR A 803 -15.13 -27.32 6.58
C THR A 803 -16.36 -28.10 6.15
N ALA A 804 -16.32 -28.67 4.95
CA ALA A 804 -17.29 -29.65 4.51
C ALA A 804 -16.60 -30.67 3.62
N ASN A 805 -16.84 -31.95 3.83
CA ASN A 805 -16.32 -33.02 2.97
C ASN A 805 -17.40 -34.03 2.65
N VAL A 806 -17.32 -34.62 1.46
CA VAL A 806 -18.15 -35.73 1.03
C VAL A 806 -17.32 -36.68 0.18
N ALA A 807 -17.42 -37.98 0.46
CA ALA A 807 -16.71 -39.01 -0.29
C ALA A 807 -17.56 -40.27 -0.45
N ALA A 808 -17.52 -40.84 -1.65
CA ALA A 808 -18.10 -42.13 -1.98
C ALA A 808 -17.00 -43.19 -2.03
N TYR A 809 -17.28 -44.37 -1.48
CA TYR A 809 -16.32 -45.45 -1.34
C TYR A 809 -16.83 -46.73 -1.96
N GLN A 810 -15.93 -47.50 -2.56
CA GLN A 810 -16.20 -48.81 -3.14
C GLN A 810 -15.11 -49.83 -2.78
N ARG A 811 -15.53 -50.93 -2.16
CA ARG A 811 -14.67 -52.07 -1.84
C ARG A 811 -14.51 -52.98 -3.06
N THR A 812 -13.27 -53.35 -3.34
CA THR A 812 -12.92 -54.28 -4.42
C THR A 812 -13.51 -55.66 -4.15
N LYS A 813 -13.37 -56.15 -2.90
CA LYS A 813 -13.91 -57.43 -2.43
C LYS A 813 -14.80 -57.20 -1.21
N TRP A 814 -16.00 -57.77 -1.23
CA TRP A 814 -16.94 -57.71 -0.11
C TRP A 814 -17.78 -58.98 -0.08
N THR A 815 -17.26 -60.01 0.60
CA THR A 815 -17.93 -61.31 0.76
C THR A 815 -18.57 -61.40 2.14
N SER A 816 -19.56 -62.30 2.29
CA SER A 816 -20.22 -62.54 3.58
C SER A 816 -19.20 -62.83 4.69
N TRP A 817 -19.41 -62.22 5.85
CA TRP A 817 -18.58 -62.32 7.05
C TRP A 817 -19.45 -62.34 8.32
N GLY A 818 -18.83 -62.57 9.47
CA GLY A 818 -19.49 -62.71 10.77
C GLY A 818 -20.30 -64.00 10.86
N THR A 819 -21.44 -63.94 11.52
CA THR A 819 -22.47 -65.00 11.57
C THR A 819 -23.51 -64.87 10.45
N GLY A 820 -23.34 -63.90 9.55
CA GLY A 820 -24.28 -63.55 8.48
C GLY A 820 -25.32 -62.49 8.85
N ALA A 821 -25.66 -62.32 10.13
CA ALA A 821 -26.67 -61.35 10.58
C ALA A 821 -26.22 -59.88 10.41
N ASP A 822 -24.93 -59.60 10.58
CA ASP A 822 -24.34 -58.26 10.52
C ASP A 822 -23.86 -57.86 9.10
N PHE A 823 -23.97 -58.77 8.12
CA PHE A 823 -23.48 -58.57 6.75
C PHE A 823 -24.57 -58.00 5.84
N ASP A 824 -24.25 -56.89 5.17
CA ASP A 824 -25.05 -56.32 4.08
C ASP A 824 -24.20 -56.26 2.80
N ALA A 825 -24.70 -56.85 1.70
CA ALA A 825 -24.02 -56.85 0.41
C ALA A 825 -23.92 -55.46 -0.21
N ASP A 826 -24.91 -54.58 0.04
CA ASP A 826 -24.95 -53.22 -0.51
C ASP A 826 -23.93 -52.29 0.15
N ALA A 827 -23.47 -52.66 1.36
CA ALA A 827 -22.36 -51.99 2.05
C ALA A 827 -21.00 -52.16 1.34
N ARG A 828 -20.92 -52.90 0.23
CA ARG A 828 -19.77 -52.86 -0.69
C ARG A 828 -19.48 -51.42 -1.15
N THR A 829 -20.53 -50.60 -1.25
CA THR A 829 -20.43 -49.17 -1.56
C THR A 829 -21.07 -48.33 -0.46
N TYR A 830 -20.38 -47.31 0.01
CA TYR A 830 -20.87 -46.44 1.08
C TYR A 830 -20.47 -44.99 0.84
N THR A 831 -21.08 -44.08 1.58
CA THR A 831 -20.79 -42.63 1.49
C THR A 831 -20.57 -42.08 2.87
N LYS A 832 -19.57 -41.21 3.02
CA LYS A 832 -19.28 -40.46 4.25
C LYS A 832 -19.30 -38.97 3.95
N TYR A 833 -19.77 -38.17 4.89
CA TYR A 833 -19.71 -36.73 4.81
C TYR A 833 -19.59 -36.11 6.21
N ASP A 834 -18.94 -34.95 6.27
CA ASP A 834 -18.79 -34.15 7.47
C ASP A 834 -18.93 -32.66 7.18
N ILE A 835 -19.39 -31.92 8.19
CA ILE A 835 -19.46 -30.45 8.19
C ILE A 835 -18.98 -29.95 9.54
N GLY A 836 -18.00 -29.05 9.53
CA GLY A 836 -17.38 -28.49 10.73
C GLY A 836 -17.40 -26.97 10.74
N LEU A 837 -17.55 -26.39 11.94
CA LEU A 837 -17.38 -24.97 12.21
C LEU A 837 -16.55 -24.81 13.48
N SER A 838 -15.52 -23.98 13.46
CA SER A 838 -14.76 -23.64 14.66
C SER A 838 -14.43 -22.16 14.77
N LYS A 839 -14.17 -21.73 16.01
CA LYS A 839 -13.83 -20.36 16.36
C LYS A 839 -12.84 -20.30 17.53
N ASP A 840 -11.78 -19.54 17.35
CA ASP A 840 -10.87 -19.13 18.42
C ASP A 840 -11.16 -17.73 18.95
N PHE A 841 -11.13 -17.62 20.28
CA PHE A 841 -11.24 -16.40 21.05
C PHE A 841 -9.96 -16.20 21.86
N VAL A 842 -9.11 -15.27 21.42
CA VAL A 842 -7.92 -14.83 22.14
C VAL A 842 -8.27 -13.54 22.87
N PHE A 843 -8.09 -13.52 24.20
CA PHE A 843 -8.45 -12.34 25.00
C PHE A 843 -7.28 -11.78 25.83
N LYS A 844 -6.22 -12.56 26.03
CA LYS A 844 -4.90 -12.15 26.56
C LYS A 844 -3.82 -13.03 25.94
N THR A 845 -2.57 -12.62 26.00
CA THR A 845 -1.44 -13.46 25.57
C THR A 845 -1.51 -14.83 26.24
N PHE A 846 -1.48 -15.88 25.42
CA PHE A 846 -1.60 -17.28 25.82
C PHE A 846 -2.92 -17.70 26.48
N HIS A 847 -3.95 -16.85 26.47
CA HIS A 847 -5.30 -17.23 26.91
C HIS A 847 -6.22 -17.34 25.70
N THR A 848 -6.59 -18.58 25.37
CA THR A 848 -7.37 -18.90 24.18
C THR A 848 -8.51 -19.84 24.52
N ILE A 849 -9.72 -19.50 24.11
CA ILE A 849 -10.86 -20.42 24.08
C ILE A 849 -11.07 -20.86 22.64
N HIS A 850 -11.04 -22.17 22.41
CA HIS A 850 -11.36 -22.79 21.13
C HIS A 850 -12.71 -23.48 21.24
N LEU A 851 -13.60 -23.23 20.29
CA LEU A 851 -14.87 -23.93 20.15
C LEU A 851 -14.95 -24.58 18.77
N ASN A 852 -15.31 -25.86 18.71
CA ASN A 852 -15.49 -26.62 17.49
C ASN A 852 -16.80 -27.39 17.52
N ALA A 853 -17.63 -27.24 16.51
CA ALA A 853 -18.85 -28.01 16.30
C ALA A 853 -18.73 -28.78 14.97
N THR A 854 -18.92 -30.09 15.00
CA THR A 854 -18.79 -30.93 13.79
C THR A 854 -19.91 -31.97 13.73
N TYR A 855 -20.47 -32.18 12.55
CA TYR A 855 -21.41 -33.26 12.28
C TYR A 855 -20.81 -34.23 11.28
N PHE A 856 -20.91 -35.52 11.57
CA PHE A 856 -20.49 -36.63 10.72
C PHE A 856 -21.69 -37.51 10.40
N GLY A 857 -21.82 -37.91 9.15
CA GLY A 857 -22.88 -38.80 8.70
C GLY A 857 -22.47 -39.64 7.51
N GLY A 858 -23.35 -40.54 7.09
CA GLY A 858 -23.09 -41.39 5.95
C GLY A 858 -24.27 -42.25 5.56
N ARG A 859 -24.09 -43.02 4.48
CA ARG A 859 -25.08 -43.97 3.98
C ARG A 859 -24.42 -45.33 3.79
N ARG A 860 -25.14 -46.39 4.17
CA ARG A 860 -24.69 -47.79 4.09
C ARG A 860 -23.38 -48.03 4.85
N LEU A 861 -23.24 -47.40 6.01
CA LEU A 861 -22.10 -47.61 6.89
C LEU A 861 -22.28 -48.94 7.64
N ASP A 862 -21.22 -49.74 7.65
CA ASP A 862 -21.09 -51.02 8.32
C ASP A 862 -20.06 -50.93 9.46
N ARG A 863 -19.83 -52.06 10.16
CA ARG A 863 -18.89 -52.17 11.30
C ARG A 863 -17.52 -51.55 11.00
N PHE A 864 -17.02 -51.68 9.77
CA PHE A 864 -15.68 -51.26 9.37
C PHE A 864 -15.62 -49.89 8.66
N SER A 865 -16.76 -49.22 8.43
CA SER A 865 -16.81 -47.89 7.79
C SER A 865 -17.37 -46.77 8.69
N MET A 866 -17.96 -47.13 9.83
CA MET A 866 -18.43 -46.19 10.86
C MET A 866 -17.32 -45.30 11.42
N TYR A 867 -17.73 -44.16 11.98
CA TYR A 867 -16.82 -43.22 12.61
C TYR A 867 -16.38 -43.75 13.98
N GLN A 868 -15.06 -43.81 14.20
CA GLN A 868 -14.43 -44.24 15.45
C GLN A 868 -13.73 -43.06 16.12
N PHE A 869 -13.41 -43.17 17.41
CA PHE A 869 -12.70 -42.13 18.15
C PHE A 869 -11.19 -42.41 18.20
N GLY A 870 -10.58 -42.75 17.05
CA GLY A 870 -9.17 -43.08 16.95
C GLY A 870 -8.23 -41.90 17.18
N LEU A 871 -6.98 -42.19 17.56
CA LEU A 871 -5.96 -41.18 17.88
C LEU A 871 -5.67 -40.19 16.72
N PHE A 872 -5.77 -40.67 15.47
CA PHE A 872 -5.51 -39.89 14.26
C PHE A 872 -6.79 -39.49 13.51
N ASP A 873 -7.97 -39.80 14.05
CA ASP A 873 -9.25 -39.52 13.41
C ASP A 873 -9.73 -38.09 13.72
N ALA A 874 -10.43 -37.46 12.77
CA ALA A 874 -11.07 -36.15 12.97
C ALA A 874 -12.12 -36.14 14.10
N THR A 875 -12.66 -37.32 14.42
CA THR A 875 -13.64 -37.61 15.47
C THR A 875 -13.02 -37.84 16.85
N ARG A 876 -11.69 -37.71 17.02
CA ARG A 876 -11.05 -37.85 18.33
C ARG A 876 -11.73 -36.98 19.41
N MET A 877 -11.90 -37.56 20.59
CA MET A 877 -12.33 -36.90 21.83
C MET A 877 -11.43 -37.29 22.99
N HIS A 878 -11.28 -36.41 23.97
CA HIS A 878 -10.43 -36.67 25.13
C HIS A 878 -11.04 -37.76 26.02
N GLY A 879 -10.25 -38.81 26.28
CA GLY A 879 -10.62 -39.91 27.17
C GLY A 879 -11.55 -40.96 26.57
N VAL A 880 -12.02 -40.79 25.33
CA VAL A 880 -12.88 -41.75 24.64
C VAL A 880 -12.00 -42.78 23.92
N PRO A 881 -12.15 -44.08 24.20
CA PRO A 881 -11.34 -45.12 23.56
C PRO A 881 -11.75 -45.33 22.09
N SER A 882 -10.79 -45.73 21.25
CA SER A 882 -11.01 -45.95 19.81
C SER A 882 -12.02 -47.06 19.47
N ALA A 883 -12.36 -47.93 20.42
CA ALA A 883 -13.40 -48.95 20.29
C ALA A 883 -14.84 -48.39 20.15
N VAL A 884 -15.10 -47.15 20.58
CA VAL A 884 -16.42 -46.50 20.44
C VAL A 884 -16.65 -46.14 18.98
N ARG A 885 -17.86 -46.40 18.45
CA ARG A 885 -18.20 -46.07 17.05
C ARG A 885 -19.66 -45.70 16.84
N PHE A 886 -19.92 -44.86 15.85
CA PHE A 886 -21.26 -44.45 15.43
C PHE A 886 -21.36 -44.26 13.90
N ALA A 887 -22.58 -44.43 13.36
CA ALA A 887 -22.89 -44.18 11.96
C ALA A 887 -23.11 -42.67 11.71
N GLU A 888 -23.76 -42.00 12.65
CA GLU A 888 -23.95 -40.56 12.67
C GLU A 888 -23.50 -40.00 14.01
N LEU A 889 -22.89 -38.81 13.98
CA LEU A 889 -22.27 -38.20 15.15
C LEU A 889 -22.35 -36.68 15.08
N ALA A 890 -22.92 -36.05 16.10
CA ALA A 890 -22.83 -34.61 16.32
C ALA A 890 -21.88 -34.33 17.48
N MET A 891 -20.93 -33.43 17.31
CA MET A 891 -19.87 -33.14 18.29
C MET A 891 -19.79 -31.65 18.58
N LEU A 892 -19.59 -31.30 19.84
CA LEU A 892 -19.21 -29.99 20.33
C LEU A 892 -17.98 -30.15 21.23
N ARG A 893 -16.85 -29.56 20.83
CA ARG A 893 -15.58 -29.60 21.55
C ARG A 893 -15.20 -28.20 21.98
N GLY A 894 -14.80 -28.07 23.23
CA GLY A 894 -14.33 -26.82 23.82
C GLY A 894 -13.00 -27.01 24.49
N SER A 895 -12.07 -26.08 24.28
CA SER A 895 -10.83 -26.05 25.05
C SER A 895 -10.51 -24.66 25.57
N TYR A 896 -9.88 -24.62 26.74
CA TYR A 896 -9.29 -23.41 27.30
C TYR A 896 -7.80 -23.62 27.52
N SER A 897 -7.00 -22.87 26.75
CA SER A 897 -5.55 -22.85 26.83
C SER A 897 -5.10 -21.66 27.66
N PHE A 898 -4.23 -21.90 28.65
CA PHE A 898 -3.63 -20.86 29.47
C PHE A 898 -2.24 -21.26 29.95
N ASN A 899 -1.46 -20.26 30.34
CA ASN A 899 -0.15 -20.49 30.94
C ASN A 899 -0.14 -20.24 32.43
N LEU A 900 0.60 -21.09 33.14
CA LEU A 900 0.88 -20.96 34.55
C LEU A 900 2.38 -20.68 34.74
N PHE A 901 2.69 -19.65 35.54
CA PHE A 901 4.06 -19.24 35.88
C PHE A 901 4.99 -18.92 34.68
N GLU A 902 4.45 -18.55 33.52
CA GLU A 902 5.24 -18.28 32.30
C GLU A 902 6.17 -19.45 31.89
N GLN A 903 5.78 -20.68 32.22
CA GLN A 903 6.61 -21.86 31.98
C GLN A 903 5.82 -23.10 31.57
N TYR A 904 4.58 -23.22 32.03
CA TYR A 904 3.73 -24.39 31.81
C TYR A 904 2.49 -23.99 31.02
N ARG A 905 2.29 -24.60 29.85
CA ARG A 905 1.02 -24.48 29.14
C ARG A 905 0.08 -25.59 29.57
N PHE A 906 -1.11 -25.20 29.99
CA PHE A 906 -2.22 -26.08 30.29
C PHE A 906 -3.31 -25.88 29.25
N ASP A 907 -3.88 -26.98 28.79
CA ASP A 907 -5.10 -26.99 28.00
C ASP A 907 -6.14 -27.82 28.76
N LEU A 908 -7.31 -27.24 29.03
CA LEU A 908 -8.47 -27.93 29.61
C LEU A 908 -9.47 -28.23 28.51
N PHE A 909 -9.97 -29.46 28.45
CA PHE A 909 -10.89 -29.92 27.41
C PHE A 909 -12.23 -30.35 27.99
N LEU A 910 -13.29 -29.98 27.30
CA LEU A 910 -14.65 -30.48 27.50
C LEU A 910 -15.25 -30.77 26.13
N ASP A 911 -15.45 -32.05 25.86
CA ASP A 911 -15.98 -32.57 24.62
C ASP A 911 -17.34 -33.22 24.89
N GLN A 912 -18.35 -32.88 24.09
CA GLN A 912 -19.66 -33.52 24.09
C GLN A 912 -19.94 -34.08 22.70
N ALA A 913 -20.42 -35.31 22.62
CA ALA A 913 -20.92 -35.87 21.39
C ALA A 913 -22.21 -36.65 21.61
N SER A 914 -23.09 -36.61 20.61
CA SER A 914 -24.30 -37.41 20.53
C SER A 914 -24.18 -38.24 19.27
N GLY A 915 -24.25 -39.58 19.38
CA GLY A 915 -24.05 -40.49 18.26
C GLY A 915 -25.10 -41.59 18.19
N ARG A 916 -25.34 -42.15 16.99
CA ARG A 916 -26.26 -43.28 16.79
C ARG A 916 -25.72 -44.31 15.81
N ASP A 917 -26.07 -45.58 16.02
CA ASP A 917 -25.92 -46.68 15.05
C ASP A 917 -27.30 -47.29 14.80
N PRO A 918 -27.99 -46.92 13.71
CA PRO A 918 -29.32 -47.41 13.37
C PRO A 918 -29.42 -48.94 13.18
N ARG A 919 -28.30 -49.66 13.12
CA ARG A 919 -28.30 -51.13 13.05
C ARG A 919 -28.46 -51.78 14.44
N ILE A 920 -28.20 -51.02 15.50
CA ILE A 920 -28.33 -51.47 16.89
C ILE A 920 -29.65 -50.94 17.46
N ASP A 921 -29.85 -49.62 17.43
CA ASP A 921 -31.08 -48.95 17.86
C ASP A 921 -31.24 -47.57 17.19
N ASP A 922 -32.45 -46.99 17.27
CA ASP A 922 -32.76 -45.67 16.71
C ASP A 922 -32.39 -44.50 17.65
N GLY A 923 -31.82 -44.79 18.82
CA GLY A 923 -31.53 -43.83 19.87
C GLY A 923 -30.23 -43.06 19.62
N TRP A 924 -30.23 -41.79 20.06
CA TRP A 924 -29.01 -41.01 20.19
C TRP A 924 -28.39 -41.24 21.57
N HIS A 925 -27.10 -41.55 21.58
CA HIS A 925 -26.33 -41.89 22.76
C HIS A 925 -25.29 -40.81 23.04
N GLU A 926 -25.25 -40.33 24.27
CA GLU A 926 -24.35 -39.26 24.68
C GLU A 926 -22.99 -39.80 25.11
N VAL A 927 -21.93 -39.13 24.66
CA VAL A 927 -20.54 -39.35 25.04
C VAL A 927 -19.98 -38.02 25.51
N THR A 928 -19.46 -37.99 26.73
CA THR A 928 -18.78 -36.79 27.28
C THR A 928 -17.32 -37.11 27.53
N GLY A 929 -16.42 -36.30 27.01
CA GLY A 929 -14.98 -36.36 27.28
C GLY A 929 -14.52 -35.15 28.07
N THR A 930 -13.63 -35.34 29.03
CA THR A 930 -12.90 -34.25 29.68
C THR A 930 -11.41 -34.57 29.65
N GLY A 931 -10.57 -33.54 29.58
CA GLY A 931 -9.13 -33.77 29.51
C GLY A 931 -8.30 -32.60 30.02
N VAL A 932 -7.05 -32.91 30.34
CA VAL A 932 -6.02 -31.94 30.66
C VAL A 932 -4.78 -32.30 29.87
N ARG A 933 -4.22 -31.31 29.15
CA ARG A 933 -2.92 -31.43 28.49
C ARG A 933 -1.95 -30.45 29.12
N LEU A 934 -0.74 -30.94 29.39
CA LEU A 934 0.38 -30.18 29.92
C LEU A 934 1.52 -30.23 28.92
N ASN A 935 1.97 -29.04 28.50
CA ASN A 935 3.16 -28.85 27.68
C ASN A 935 4.22 -28.10 28.49
N LEU A 936 5.39 -28.72 28.69
CA LEU A 936 6.49 -28.13 29.47
C LEU A 936 7.84 -28.34 28.81
N ARG A 937 8.71 -27.34 28.97
CA ARG A 937 10.12 -27.44 28.55
C ARG A 937 10.88 -28.34 29.52
N ALA A 938 11.44 -29.43 29.01
CA ALA A 938 12.29 -30.36 29.73
C ALA A 938 13.79 -30.09 29.44
N PRO A 939 14.73 -30.69 30.21
CA PRO A 939 16.17 -30.47 30.02
C PRO A 939 16.65 -30.78 28.59
N ARG A 940 17.79 -30.20 28.19
CA ARG A 940 18.42 -30.44 26.87
C ARG A 940 17.52 -30.07 25.68
N ASN A 941 16.74 -29.00 25.81
CA ASN A 941 15.87 -28.44 24.76
C ASN A 941 14.79 -29.42 24.27
N THR A 942 14.33 -30.33 25.13
CA THR A 942 13.19 -31.20 24.82
C THR A 942 11.88 -30.59 25.28
N ILE A 943 10.78 -30.95 24.62
CA ILE A 943 9.41 -30.61 25.03
C ILE A 943 8.76 -31.89 25.53
N LEU A 944 8.21 -31.88 26.74
CA LEU A 944 7.39 -32.95 27.28
C LEU A 944 5.92 -32.53 27.19
N GLN A 945 5.13 -33.36 26.53
CA GLN A 945 3.68 -33.27 26.43
C GLN A 945 3.06 -34.45 27.18
N LEU A 946 2.13 -34.15 28.07
CA LEU A 946 1.30 -35.12 28.78
C LEU A 946 -0.16 -34.79 28.47
N ASP A 947 -0.91 -35.73 27.93
CA ASP A 947 -2.34 -35.58 27.62
C ASP A 947 -3.11 -36.68 28.36
N PHE A 948 -3.99 -36.28 29.27
CA PHE A 948 -4.82 -37.19 30.04
C PHE A 948 -6.28 -36.88 29.80
N GLY A 949 -7.06 -37.90 29.42
CA GLY A 949 -8.49 -37.77 29.20
C GLY A 949 -9.30 -38.77 30.01
N LYS A 950 -10.49 -38.36 30.43
CA LYS A 950 -11.53 -39.18 31.07
C LYS A 950 -12.84 -39.03 30.30
N SER A 951 -13.50 -40.13 30.00
CA SER A 951 -14.82 -40.11 29.35
C SER A 951 -15.94 -40.70 30.20
N PHE A 952 -17.16 -40.34 29.83
CA PHE A 952 -18.42 -40.91 30.30
C PHE A 952 -19.13 -41.47 29.06
N LEU A 953 -19.26 -42.78 29.02
CA LEU A 953 -19.74 -43.54 27.86
C LEU A 953 -21.16 -44.06 28.11
N PRO A 954 -21.98 -44.22 27.06
CA PRO A 954 -23.30 -44.83 27.18
C PRO A 954 -23.18 -46.31 27.58
N ASP A 955 -24.29 -46.91 28.02
CA ASP A 955 -24.33 -48.26 28.61
C ASP A 955 -23.69 -49.31 27.72
N THR A 956 -23.94 -49.24 26.42
CA THR A 956 -23.35 -50.10 25.38
C THR A 956 -21.82 -50.11 25.40
N TYR A 957 -21.19 -48.97 25.72
CA TYR A 957 -19.73 -48.81 25.71
C TYR A 957 -19.11 -48.68 27.11
N ARG A 958 -19.90 -48.81 28.19
CA ARG A 958 -19.43 -48.59 29.57
C ARG A 958 -18.22 -49.45 29.95
N ARG A 959 -18.07 -50.63 29.34
CA ARG A 959 -16.97 -51.58 29.57
C ARG A 959 -15.79 -51.43 28.61
N ALA A 960 -15.82 -50.48 27.68
CA ALA A 960 -14.72 -50.23 26.73
C ALA A 960 -13.50 -49.56 27.39
N GLY A 961 -13.62 -49.15 28.67
CA GLY A 961 -12.65 -48.27 29.31
C GLY A 961 -13.02 -46.80 29.10
N SER A 962 -12.44 -45.91 29.89
CA SER A 962 -12.84 -44.49 29.89
C SER A 962 -11.69 -43.54 30.19
N THR A 963 -10.46 -44.00 30.01
CA THR A 963 -9.26 -43.21 30.34
C THR A 963 -8.22 -43.45 29.27
N VAL A 964 -7.73 -42.37 28.69
CA VAL A 964 -6.67 -42.38 27.68
C VAL A 964 -5.55 -41.48 28.18
N LEU A 965 -4.31 -41.96 28.09
CA LEU A 965 -3.11 -41.22 28.49
C LEU A 965 -2.09 -41.26 27.37
N GLN A 966 -1.62 -40.09 26.95
CA GLN A 966 -0.52 -39.94 26.02
C GLN A 966 0.66 -39.23 26.67
N ILE A 967 1.85 -39.77 26.49
CA ILE A 967 3.11 -39.17 26.92
C ILE A 967 3.98 -39.01 25.68
N LEU A 968 4.42 -37.79 25.38
CA LEU A 968 5.26 -37.50 24.22
C LEU A 968 6.42 -36.58 24.61
N LEU A 969 7.63 -36.98 24.25
CA LEU A 969 8.87 -36.23 24.36
C LEU A 969 9.35 -35.88 22.96
N LEU A 970 9.38 -34.58 22.65
CA LEU A 970 9.89 -34.05 21.38
C LEU A 970 11.27 -33.44 21.60
N LYS A 971 12.25 -33.87 20.81
CA LYS A 971 13.58 -33.29 20.76
C LYS A 971 13.85 -32.74 19.37
N PRO A 972 13.77 -31.42 19.18
CA PRO A 972 14.24 -30.79 17.95
C PRO A 972 15.71 -31.15 17.65
N LEU A 973 16.02 -31.39 16.37
CA LEU A 973 17.33 -31.87 15.90
C LEU A 973 18.18 -30.76 15.27
#